data_AF-A0A2R5GKD9-F1
#
_entry.id   AF-A0A2R5GKD9-F1
#
_cell.length_a   1.000
_cell.length_b   1.000
_cell.length_c   1.000
_cell.angle_alpha   90.00
_cell.angle_beta   90.00
_cell.angle_gamma   90.00
#
_symmetry.space_group_name_H-M   'P 1'
#
loop_
_entity.id
_entity.type
_entity.pdbx_description
1 polymer ?
#
loop_
_entity_poly.entity_id
_entity_poly.type
_entity_poly.pdbx_seq_one_letter_code
_entity_poly.pdbx_strand_id
1 'polypeptide(L)'
;MMHVETLAFGPKDSYVVVNSEGTCFWSGVLPKGLTKTLTRSRHHKDITTIAFNERDFVIGYADGAWEAEVDREVERALASIGALITFSFGPDDSFIAVGDRSIKHRGIPELLTREIVRRRRFYTVQFVALGPEDSYCLGYDDGRIVFDMEGFHPHLKKLLLRNRTPITSLYLAPDSDNYLAQDNTYTYTWAASQDFSNAIETNGVTLSPEAIYYSVSEISGFFDDGRLVEETVDDLLEEIISPFDIPAITVIEHKGLMYTLDNRRLWAFKEADVSSIPVILQDSRLSYKLRRQLDKVDGFDVDIIDLPKVFGLVGLVRLVGFLFLGLGLGLGLVAFVVGIVLVLELVVFRIVLELVFLRFLQDIVGNQETVKRLAVIAKQGNLPNIIIAGPPGTGKTTSILALAHEMLGPAYKEAVLELNASDDRGINVVRNKIKSFAQKKVTLPRGAHKIIILDEADSMTSAAQQALRRTMELYASTTRFALACNTSSKIIEPIQSRCAILRYSRLSDVDILERIKYVCAQEQIATTEKGFEAIIFTAEGDMRNALNNLQSTHAGFGTLSDTNVFRVCDQPHPGVVTGILQDCIKGDVDNATEKLDSLYQHGYAAADLINTFFKVCKAQSMPEPLKLSFIREIGITHMRVLEGMQSNLQLSGLLARLCALASPSEKK
;
A
#
# COMPACT_ATOMS: atom_id res chain seq x y z
N MET A 1 -28.95 10.04 -0.25
CA MET A 1 -28.36 9.50 0.99
C MET A 1 -29.49 9.18 1.94
N MET A 2 -29.54 7.95 2.45
CA MET A 2 -30.59 7.51 3.36
C MET A 2 -30.55 8.26 4.69
N HIS A 3 -31.70 8.75 5.15
CA HIS A 3 -31.83 9.23 6.52
C HIS A 3 -32.05 8.03 7.46
N VAL A 4 -30.98 7.63 8.14
CA VAL A 4 -30.98 6.54 9.13
C VAL A 4 -31.62 7.05 10.42
N GLU A 5 -32.68 6.38 10.87
CA GLU A 5 -33.35 6.66 12.16
C GLU A 5 -32.74 5.77 13.26
N THR A 6 -32.55 4.48 12.97
CA THR A 6 -31.87 3.55 13.87
C THR A 6 -31.04 2.54 13.10
N LEU A 7 -29.96 2.08 13.71
CA LEU A 7 -29.01 1.13 13.13
C LEU A 7 -28.53 0.16 14.21
N ALA A 8 -28.37 -1.09 13.84
CA ALA A 8 -27.67 -2.08 14.66
C ALA A 8 -26.63 -2.79 13.81
N PHE A 9 -25.38 -2.78 14.27
CA PHE A 9 -24.36 -3.69 13.77
C PHE A 9 -24.35 -4.97 14.61
N GLY A 10 -24.17 -6.09 13.94
CA GLY A 10 -24.06 -7.41 14.54
C GLY A 10 -22.77 -8.13 14.17
N PRO A 11 -22.64 -9.39 14.60
CA PRO A 11 -21.47 -10.21 14.30
C PRO A 11 -21.32 -10.47 12.80
N LYS A 12 -20.08 -10.66 12.33
CA LYS A 12 -19.73 -11.00 10.92
C LYS A 12 -20.26 -9.98 9.91
N ASP A 13 -20.13 -8.69 10.22
CA ASP A 13 -20.56 -7.57 9.37
C ASP A 13 -22.07 -7.57 9.03
N SER A 14 -22.89 -8.27 9.82
CA SER A 14 -24.34 -8.16 9.71
C SER A 14 -24.83 -6.81 10.22
N TYR A 15 -25.92 -6.32 9.63
CA TYR A 15 -26.50 -5.05 10.06
C TYR A 15 -28.01 -5.00 9.82
N VAL A 16 -28.69 -4.14 10.57
CA VAL A 16 -30.10 -3.80 10.39
C VAL A 16 -30.22 -2.27 10.41
N VAL A 17 -30.76 -1.70 9.34
CA VAL A 17 -31.00 -0.26 9.18
C VAL A 17 -32.51 -0.03 9.10
N VAL A 18 -33.01 0.92 9.88
CA VAL A 18 -34.36 1.47 9.70
C VAL A 18 -34.24 2.94 9.33
N ASN A 19 -34.88 3.32 8.22
CA ASN A 19 -34.91 4.71 7.81
C ASN A 19 -36.10 5.46 8.42
N SER A 20 -36.06 6.80 8.34
CA SER A 20 -37.14 7.67 8.84
C SER A 20 -38.50 7.46 8.13
N GLU A 21 -38.50 6.83 6.95
CA GLU A 21 -39.71 6.45 6.21
C GLU A 21 -40.31 5.10 6.65
N GLY A 22 -39.67 4.39 7.59
CA GLY A 22 -40.16 3.12 8.13
C GLY A 22 -39.92 1.91 7.24
N THR A 23 -38.95 2.00 6.32
CA THR A 23 -38.43 0.84 5.60
C THR A 23 -37.25 0.26 6.37
N CYS A 24 -37.22 -1.06 6.48
CA CYS A 24 -36.20 -1.82 7.20
C CYS A 24 -35.40 -2.64 6.19
N PHE A 25 -34.08 -2.51 6.23
CA PHE A 25 -33.14 -3.27 5.40
C PHE A 25 -32.13 -3.96 6.30
N TRP A 26 -31.73 -5.18 5.93
CA TRP A 26 -30.72 -5.90 6.68
C TRP A 26 -29.88 -6.78 5.76
N SER A 27 -28.66 -7.04 6.20
CA SER A 27 -27.71 -7.94 5.53
C SER A 27 -27.00 -8.83 6.56
N GLY A 28 -26.52 -9.98 6.10
CA GLY A 28 -25.88 -11.00 6.94
C GLY A 28 -26.87 -11.91 7.70
N VAL A 29 -26.31 -12.76 8.58
CA VAL A 29 -27.08 -13.77 9.31
C VAL A 29 -27.61 -13.19 10.62
N LEU A 30 -28.91 -12.88 10.64
CA LEU A 30 -29.62 -12.41 11.83
C LEU A 30 -30.14 -13.58 12.69
N PRO A 31 -30.36 -13.35 14.00
CA PRO A 31 -31.12 -14.27 14.85
C PRO A 31 -32.50 -14.57 14.27
N LYS A 32 -32.93 -15.84 14.30
CA LYS A 32 -34.21 -16.28 13.70
C LYS A 32 -35.42 -15.54 14.27
N GLY A 33 -35.40 -15.23 15.56
CA GLY A 33 -36.44 -14.44 16.22
C GLY A 33 -36.50 -13.02 15.66
N LEU A 34 -35.34 -12.37 15.52
CA LEU A 34 -35.23 -11.02 14.95
C LEU A 34 -35.76 -10.96 13.50
N THR A 35 -35.33 -11.87 12.63
CA THR A 35 -35.83 -11.92 11.24
C THR A 35 -37.35 -12.06 11.19
N LYS A 36 -37.92 -12.90 12.05
CA LYS A 36 -39.36 -13.14 12.13
C LYS A 36 -40.13 -11.90 12.61
N THR A 37 -39.59 -11.18 13.59
CA THR A 37 -40.18 -9.93 14.10
C THR A 37 -40.08 -8.80 13.07
N LEU A 38 -38.92 -8.63 12.42
CA LEU A 38 -38.74 -7.66 11.35
C LEU A 38 -39.63 -7.96 10.13
N THR A 39 -39.86 -9.23 9.79
CA THR A 39 -40.74 -9.58 8.65
C THR A 39 -42.23 -9.40 8.98
N ARG A 40 -42.61 -9.44 10.27
CA ARG A 40 -44.02 -9.37 10.72
C ARG A 40 -44.48 -7.95 11.07
N SER A 41 -43.58 -7.10 11.54
CA SER A 41 -43.93 -5.76 11.99
C SER A 41 -44.36 -4.88 10.80
N ARG A 42 -45.54 -4.27 10.89
CA ARG A 42 -46.02 -3.28 9.90
C ARG A 42 -45.66 -1.83 10.28
N HIS A 43 -45.04 -1.64 11.44
CA HIS A 43 -44.80 -0.34 12.06
C HIS A 43 -43.31 -0.15 12.41
N HIS A 44 -42.42 -0.29 11.43
CA HIS A 44 -40.98 -0.04 11.63
C HIS A 44 -40.65 1.41 12.00
N LYS A 45 -41.54 2.36 11.70
CA LYS A 45 -41.41 3.78 12.09
C LYS A 45 -41.33 4.00 13.59
N ASP A 46 -41.88 3.07 14.37
CA ASP A 46 -41.93 3.21 15.82
C ASP A 46 -40.70 2.62 16.49
N ILE A 47 -39.74 2.05 15.74
CA ILE A 47 -38.54 1.44 16.31
C ILE A 47 -37.50 2.52 16.61
N THR A 48 -37.15 2.68 17.89
CA THR A 48 -36.18 3.69 18.36
C THR A 48 -34.79 3.10 18.59
N THR A 49 -34.71 1.85 19.05
CA THR A 49 -33.44 1.18 19.34
C THR A 49 -33.48 -0.27 18.88
N ILE A 50 -32.39 -0.74 18.27
CA ILE A 50 -32.19 -2.14 17.88
C ILE A 50 -30.80 -2.54 18.35
N ALA A 51 -30.69 -3.72 18.94
CA ALA A 51 -29.40 -4.34 19.22
C ALA A 51 -29.53 -5.85 19.09
N PHE A 52 -28.53 -6.51 18.53
CA PHE A 52 -28.51 -7.97 18.41
C PHE A 52 -27.08 -8.52 18.44
N ASN A 53 -26.95 -9.77 18.84
CA ASN A 53 -25.71 -10.54 18.74
C ASN A 53 -25.98 -11.85 17.97
N GLU A 54 -25.13 -12.89 18.09
CA GLU A 54 -25.32 -14.15 17.34
C GLU A 54 -26.63 -14.89 17.68
N ARG A 55 -27.21 -14.68 18.87
CA ARG A 55 -28.35 -15.44 19.39
C ARG A 55 -29.50 -14.57 19.89
N ASP A 56 -29.16 -13.44 20.48
CA ASP A 56 -30.05 -12.60 21.24
C ASP A 56 -30.37 -11.30 20.47
N PHE A 57 -31.55 -10.74 20.70
CA PHE A 57 -31.93 -9.44 20.17
C PHE A 57 -32.83 -8.64 21.12
N VAL A 58 -32.77 -7.32 21.00
CA VAL A 58 -33.62 -6.37 21.71
C VAL A 58 -34.08 -5.29 20.73
N ILE A 59 -35.38 -5.03 20.70
CA ILE A 59 -36.01 -3.93 19.97
C ILE A 59 -36.76 -3.05 20.97
N GLY A 60 -36.51 -1.74 20.92
CA GLY A 60 -37.25 -0.72 21.65
C GLY A 60 -38.16 0.08 20.72
N TYR A 61 -39.34 0.43 21.21
CA TYR A 61 -40.34 1.19 20.49
C TYR A 61 -40.53 2.61 21.08
N ALA A 62 -41.06 3.54 20.28
CA ALA A 62 -41.26 4.94 20.65
C ALA A 62 -42.26 5.17 21.79
N ASP A 63 -43.17 4.22 22.01
CA ASP A 63 -44.10 4.21 23.13
C ASP A 63 -43.46 3.70 24.44
N GLY A 64 -42.17 3.33 24.40
CA GLY A 64 -41.41 2.79 25.51
C GLY A 64 -41.58 1.28 25.70
N ALA A 65 -42.37 0.60 24.86
CA ALA A 65 -42.42 -0.86 24.83
C ALA A 65 -41.12 -1.45 24.28
N TRP A 66 -40.86 -2.71 24.59
CA TRP A 66 -39.71 -3.44 24.05
C TRP A 66 -40.07 -4.90 23.78
N GLU A 67 -39.39 -5.49 22.82
CA GLU A 67 -39.48 -6.91 22.45
C GLU A 67 -38.07 -7.48 22.43
N ALA A 68 -37.85 -8.61 23.08
CA ALA A 68 -36.53 -9.20 23.19
C ALA A 68 -36.59 -10.73 23.23
N GLU A 69 -35.62 -11.38 22.62
CA GLU A 69 -35.27 -12.78 22.84
C GLU A 69 -33.85 -12.77 23.37
N VAL A 70 -33.72 -12.86 24.70
CA VAL A 70 -32.45 -12.69 25.43
C VAL A 70 -32.40 -13.66 26.60
N ASP A 71 -31.21 -13.87 27.16
CA ASP A 71 -31.03 -14.63 28.39
C ASP A 71 -31.89 -14.10 29.57
N ARG A 72 -32.33 -15.02 30.45
CA ARG A 72 -33.20 -14.72 31.61
C ARG A 72 -32.68 -13.64 32.56
N GLU A 73 -31.38 -13.37 32.56
CA GLU A 73 -30.78 -12.31 33.37
C GLU A 73 -30.98 -10.92 32.73
N VAL A 74 -30.79 -10.83 31.41
CA VAL A 74 -31.01 -9.62 30.63
C VAL A 74 -32.49 -9.26 30.65
N GLU A 75 -33.37 -10.25 30.49
CA GLU A 75 -34.82 -10.07 30.56
C GLU A 75 -35.25 -9.51 31.93
N ARG A 76 -34.70 -10.04 33.03
CA ARG A 76 -34.93 -9.50 34.39
C ARG A 76 -34.40 -8.08 34.56
N ALA A 77 -33.26 -7.76 33.94
CA ALA A 77 -32.70 -6.42 33.96
C ALA A 77 -33.62 -5.42 33.25
N LEU A 78 -34.10 -5.76 32.05
CA LEU A 78 -35.02 -4.97 31.23
C LEU A 78 -36.38 -4.77 31.92
N ALA A 79 -36.93 -5.79 32.56
CA ALA A 79 -38.20 -5.69 33.30
C ALA A 79 -38.19 -4.63 34.41
N SER A 80 -37.01 -4.30 34.96
CA SER A 80 -36.84 -3.30 36.01
C SER A 80 -36.42 -1.91 35.50
N ILE A 81 -36.22 -1.74 34.19
CA ILE A 81 -35.58 -0.56 33.62
C ILE A 81 -36.52 0.62 33.34
N GLY A 82 -37.81 0.33 33.13
CA GLY A 82 -38.82 1.29 32.70
C GLY A 82 -38.89 1.39 31.16
N ALA A 83 -39.06 2.60 30.63
CA ALA A 83 -39.03 2.84 29.18
C ALA A 83 -37.59 2.77 28.67
N LEU A 84 -37.34 1.92 27.66
CA LEU A 84 -36.01 1.70 27.11
C LEU A 84 -35.61 2.89 26.20
N ILE A 85 -34.48 3.52 26.51
CA ILE A 85 -33.94 4.66 25.73
C ILE A 85 -32.91 4.15 24.72
N THR A 86 -31.91 3.41 25.18
CA THR A 86 -30.89 2.82 24.31
C THR A 86 -30.37 1.51 24.90
N PHE A 87 -29.97 0.60 24.02
CA PHE A 87 -29.39 -0.68 24.37
C PHE A 87 -28.20 -0.98 23.45
N SER A 88 -27.10 -1.49 24.00
CA SER A 88 -25.95 -1.93 23.22
C SER A 88 -25.39 -3.23 23.79
N PHE A 89 -25.15 -4.20 22.90
CA PHE A 89 -24.35 -5.38 23.18
C PHE A 89 -22.87 -5.06 22.93
N GLY A 90 -22.00 -5.55 23.80
CA GLY A 90 -20.55 -5.53 23.60
C GLY A 90 -19.99 -6.95 23.45
N PRO A 91 -18.65 -7.08 23.38
CA PRO A 91 -17.98 -8.38 23.33
C PRO A 91 -18.26 -9.23 24.59
N ASP A 92 -18.09 -10.56 24.50
CA ASP A 92 -18.18 -11.52 25.61
C ASP A 92 -19.50 -11.45 26.43
N ASP A 93 -20.65 -11.34 25.75
CA ASP A 93 -21.99 -11.24 26.36
C ASP A 93 -22.17 -10.05 27.32
N SER A 94 -21.33 -9.01 27.16
CA SER A 94 -21.50 -7.74 27.85
C SER A 94 -22.67 -6.96 27.26
N PHE A 95 -23.37 -6.22 28.11
CA PHE A 95 -24.45 -5.35 27.66
C PHE A 95 -24.59 -4.13 28.55
N ILE A 96 -25.16 -3.10 27.96
CA ILE A 96 -25.62 -1.91 28.66
C ILE A 96 -27.00 -1.52 28.16
N ALA A 97 -27.92 -1.36 29.10
CA ALA A 97 -29.27 -0.92 28.88
C ALA A 97 -29.49 0.37 29.66
N VAL A 98 -29.98 1.39 28.98
CA VAL A 98 -30.30 2.69 29.55
C VAL A 98 -31.81 2.88 29.42
N GLY A 99 -32.50 2.98 30.55
CA GLY A 99 -33.91 3.36 30.60
C GLY A 99 -34.13 4.67 31.37
N ASP A 100 -35.37 5.14 31.36
CA ASP A 100 -35.80 6.36 32.05
C ASP A 100 -35.56 6.32 33.57
N ARG A 101 -35.68 5.15 34.21
CA ARG A 101 -35.55 4.98 35.67
C ARG A 101 -34.20 4.46 36.11
N SER A 102 -33.60 3.57 35.34
CA SER A 102 -32.35 2.91 35.72
C SER A 102 -31.45 2.58 34.54
N ILE A 103 -30.15 2.45 34.83
CA ILE A 103 -29.17 1.92 33.89
C ILE A 103 -28.75 0.55 34.42
N LYS A 104 -28.79 -0.46 33.56
CA LYS A 104 -28.41 -1.84 33.88
C LYS A 104 -27.29 -2.26 32.94
N HIS A 105 -26.30 -2.96 33.46
CA HIS A 105 -25.17 -3.41 32.66
C HIS A 105 -24.58 -4.70 33.23
N ARG A 106 -23.87 -5.44 32.37
CA ARG A 106 -23.10 -6.64 32.73
C ARG A 106 -21.81 -6.66 31.92
N GLY A 107 -20.69 -6.98 32.55
CA GLY A 107 -19.41 -7.18 31.87
C GLY A 107 -18.81 -5.94 31.20
N ILE A 108 -19.26 -4.72 31.54
CA ILE A 108 -18.71 -3.49 30.95
C ILE A 108 -17.47 -2.98 31.71
N PRO A 109 -16.60 -2.18 31.06
CA PRO A 109 -15.39 -1.64 31.68
C PRO A 109 -15.66 -0.84 32.97
N GLU A 110 -14.74 -0.94 33.94
CA GLU A 110 -14.87 -0.26 35.23
C GLU A 110 -14.86 1.27 35.10
N LEU A 111 -14.08 1.79 34.14
CA LEU A 111 -14.04 3.23 33.82
C LEU A 111 -15.39 3.75 33.35
N LEU A 112 -16.06 3.02 32.45
CA LEU A 112 -17.41 3.35 31.97
C LEU A 112 -18.40 3.37 33.14
N THR A 113 -18.36 2.35 34.00
CA THR A 113 -19.24 2.26 35.18
C THR A 113 -19.07 3.47 36.10
N ARG A 114 -17.81 3.88 36.38
CA ARG A 114 -17.50 5.05 37.22
C ARG A 114 -18.00 6.34 36.60
N GLU A 115 -17.86 6.51 35.29
CA GLU A 115 -18.26 7.74 34.60
C GLU A 115 -19.79 7.91 34.57
N ILE A 116 -20.52 6.81 34.32
CA ILE A 116 -21.99 6.78 34.41
C ILE A 116 -22.44 7.20 35.81
N VAL A 117 -21.88 6.58 36.86
CA VAL A 117 -22.25 6.91 38.25
C VAL A 117 -21.96 8.36 38.59
N ARG A 118 -20.83 8.90 38.13
CA ARG A 118 -20.41 10.28 38.40
C ARG A 118 -21.32 11.31 37.76
N ARG A 119 -21.77 11.09 36.51
CA ARG A 119 -22.46 12.10 35.70
C ARG A 119 -23.97 11.95 35.62
N ARG A 120 -24.52 10.79 36.01
CA ARG A 120 -25.97 10.52 36.00
C ARG A 120 -26.83 11.49 36.83
N ARG A 121 -26.22 12.26 37.74
CA ARG A 121 -26.94 13.31 38.50
C ARG A 121 -27.14 14.61 37.75
N PHE A 122 -26.40 14.83 36.66
CA PHE A 122 -26.33 16.12 35.97
C PHE A 122 -26.77 16.06 34.51
N TYR A 123 -26.63 14.90 33.87
CA TYR A 123 -26.85 14.71 32.44
C TYR A 123 -27.57 13.38 32.18
N THR A 124 -28.43 13.37 31.17
CA THR A 124 -29.08 12.13 30.69
C THR A 124 -28.26 11.53 29.56
N VAL A 125 -28.16 10.20 29.54
CA VAL A 125 -27.41 9.47 28.50
C VAL A 125 -28.31 9.35 27.27
N GLN A 126 -27.86 9.89 26.15
CA GLN A 126 -28.61 9.91 24.89
C GLN A 126 -28.35 8.65 24.06
N PHE A 127 -27.09 8.24 23.96
CA PHE A 127 -26.71 7.00 23.27
C PHE A 127 -25.50 6.35 23.96
N VAL A 128 -25.42 5.03 23.81
CA VAL A 128 -24.27 4.23 24.25
C VAL A 128 -23.91 3.26 23.14
N ALA A 129 -22.62 3.17 22.83
CA ALA A 129 -22.08 2.20 21.89
C ALA A 129 -20.90 1.48 22.52
N LEU A 130 -20.97 0.15 22.55
CA LEU A 130 -19.86 -0.75 22.90
C LEU A 130 -19.23 -1.28 21.62
N GLY A 131 -17.90 -1.27 21.55
CA GLY A 131 -17.11 -1.76 20.44
C GLY A 131 -16.14 -2.87 20.87
N PRO A 132 -15.21 -3.28 19.98
CA PRO A 132 -14.24 -4.33 20.28
C PRO A 132 -13.24 -3.90 21.37
N GLU A 133 -12.59 -4.86 22.03
CA GLU A 133 -11.51 -4.63 23.00
C GLU A 133 -11.86 -3.64 24.13
N ASP A 134 -13.03 -3.82 24.78
CA ASP A 134 -13.52 -2.95 25.87
C ASP A 134 -13.72 -1.47 25.47
N SER A 135 -13.74 -1.19 24.18
CA SER A 135 -13.93 0.15 23.66
C SER A 135 -15.39 0.60 23.82
N TYR A 136 -15.59 1.86 24.21
CA TYR A 136 -16.92 2.39 24.43
C TYR A 136 -17.02 3.86 24.07
N CYS A 137 -18.23 4.29 23.74
CA CYS A 137 -18.57 5.68 23.53
C CYS A 137 -19.95 5.98 24.12
N LEU A 138 -20.03 7.09 24.84
CA LEU A 138 -21.22 7.51 25.56
C LEU A 138 -21.50 8.98 25.30
N GLY A 139 -22.67 9.26 24.74
CA GLY A 139 -23.14 10.61 24.45
C GLY A 139 -24.17 11.07 25.49
N TYR A 140 -24.04 12.33 25.91
CA TYR A 140 -24.98 12.98 26.82
C TYR A 140 -25.86 14.01 26.08
N ASP A 141 -27.00 14.34 26.67
CA ASP A 141 -27.95 15.36 26.20
C ASP A 141 -27.34 16.76 26.03
N ASP A 142 -26.27 17.09 26.76
CA ASP A 142 -25.52 18.36 26.62
C ASP A 142 -24.54 18.38 25.44
N GLY A 143 -24.50 17.31 24.64
CA GLY A 143 -23.62 17.15 23.49
C GLY A 143 -22.20 16.72 23.84
N ARG A 144 -21.89 16.44 25.12
CA ARG A 144 -20.59 15.88 25.50
C ARG A 144 -20.53 14.39 25.20
N ILE A 145 -19.34 13.96 24.79
CA ILE A 145 -19.05 12.57 24.47
C ILE A 145 -17.89 12.11 25.36
N VAL A 146 -18.05 10.94 25.98
CA VAL A 146 -16.98 10.24 26.71
C VAL A 146 -16.69 8.93 26.00
N PHE A 147 -15.42 8.65 25.76
CA PHE A 147 -15.00 7.46 25.02
C PHE A 147 -13.66 6.92 25.54
N ASP A 148 -13.41 5.63 25.34
CA ASP A 148 -12.11 4.96 25.55
C ASP A 148 -11.75 4.09 24.34
N MET A 149 -10.52 4.23 23.82
CA MET A 149 -10.24 4.07 22.38
C MET A 149 -9.11 3.08 22.00
N GLU A 150 -8.83 2.05 22.80
CA GLU A 150 -7.77 1.10 22.45
C GLU A 150 -8.04 0.33 21.13
N GLY A 151 -9.30 0.18 20.70
CA GLY A 151 -9.69 -0.57 19.49
C GLY A 151 -10.42 0.19 18.35
N PHE A 152 -10.40 1.53 18.29
CA PHE A 152 -11.19 2.27 17.30
C PHE A 152 -10.46 2.58 15.98
N HIS A 153 -11.24 2.69 14.88
CA HIS A 153 -10.74 3.16 13.59
C HIS A 153 -10.09 4.57 13.69
N PRO A 154 -8.89 4.80 13.12
CA PRO A 154 -8.14 6.06 13.28
C PRO A 154 -8.88 7.32 12.81
N HIS A 155 -9.79 7.17 11.85
CA HIS A 155 -10.60 8.27 11.33
C HIS A 155 -11.67 8.73 12.34
N LEU A 156 -12.35 7.80 12.99
CA LEU A 156 -13.34 8.09 14.03
C LEU A 156 -12.66 8.77 15.23
N LYS A 157 -11.45 8.34 15.60
CA LYS A 157 -10.64 8.98 16.64
C LYS A 157 -10.35 10.44 16.34
N LYS A 158 -9.96 10.76 15.10
CA LYS A 158 -9.75 12.14 14.68
C LYS A 158 -11.05 12.95 14.69
N LEU A 159 -12.17 12.36 14.30
CA LEU A 159 -13.48 13.02 14.29
C LEU A 159 -13.92 13.40 15.71
N LEU A 160 -13.87 12.45 16.65
CA LEU A 160 -14.21 12.66 18.05
C LEU A 160 -13.29 13.68 18.76
N LEU A 161 -11.99 13.65 18.48
CA LEU A 161 -11.03 14.59 19.07
C LEU A 161 -11.14 16.02 18.52
N ARG A 162 -11.61 16.19 17.28
CA ARG A 162 -11.67 17.51 16.62
C ARG A 162 -12.80 18.38 17.16
N ASN A 163 -13.80 17.78 17.83
CA ASN A 163 -14.81 18.41 18.70
C ASN A 163 -15.50 19.65 18.11
N ARG A 164 -15.68 19.71 16.77
CA ARG A 164 -16.29 20.88 16.08
C ARG A 164 -17.80 20.77 15.88
N THR A 165 -18.35 19.56 15.83
CA THR A 165 -19.78 19.28 15.71
C THR A 165 -20.16 18.20 16.73
N PRO A 166 -21.23 18.39 17.54
CA PRO A 166 -21.71 17.37 18.46
C PRO A 166 -22.32 16.21 17.65
N ILE A 167 -21.91 14.99 17.99
CA ILE A 167 -22.47 13.75 17.43
C ILE A 167 -23.78 13.46 18.15
N THR A 168 -24.83 13.19 17.39
CA THR A 168 -26.18 12.92 17.89
C THR A 168 -26.44 11.43 18.09
N SER A 169 -25.86 10.59 17.24
CA SER A 169 -25.92 9.13 17.34
C SER A 169 -24.61 8.50 16.85
N LEU A 170 -24.19 7.42 17.51
CA LEU A 170 -23.03 6.62 17.13
C LEU A 170 -23.36 5.14 17.30
N TYR A 171 -23.07 4.38 16.26
CA TYR A 171 -23.25 2.94 16.22
C TYR A 171 -21.90 2.28 15.95
N LEU A 172 -21.56 1.28 16.74
CA LEU A 172 -20.31 0.52 16.64
C LEU A 172 -20.64 -0.95 16.44
N ALA A 173 -19.84 -1.62 15.62
CA ALA A 173 -19.86 -3.07 15.55
C ALA A 173 -19.11 -3.66 16.76
N PRO A 174 -19.62 -4.75 17.37
CA PRO A 174 -18.99 -5.36 18.53
C PRO A 174 -17.69 -6.11 18.19
N ASP A 175 -17.61 -6.67 16.98
CA ASP A 175 -16.51 -7.57 16.55
C ASP A 175 -15.62 -7.01 15.43
N SER A 176 -15.94 -5.81 14.91
CA SER A 176 -15.20 -5.19 13.80
C SER A 176 -15.05 -3.68 13.98
N ASP A 177 -14.16 -3.08 13.20
CA ASP A 177 -13.89 -1.63 13.22
C ASP A 177 -15.01 -0.80 12.56
N ASN A 178 -16.15 -1.44 12.22
CA ASN A 178 -17.24 -0.79 11.53
C ASN A 178 -17.98 0.19 12.45
N TYR A 179 -18.29 1.36 11.93
CA TYR A 179 -19.02 2.38 12.67
C TYR A 179 -19.87 3.25 11.73
N LEU A 180 -20.91 3.84 12.30
CA LEU A 180 -21.65 4.94 11.69
C LEU A 180 -21.87 6.02 12.74
N ALA A 181 -21.40 7.23 12.44
CA ALA A 181 -21.57 8.41 13.27
C ALA A 181 -22.45 9.43 12.53
N GLN A 182 -23.42 10.00 13.25
CA GLN A 182 -24.27 11.07 12.75
C GLN A 182 -24.01 12.35 13.54
N ASP A 183 -23.82 13.46 12.84
CA ASP A 183 -23.73 14.77 13.47
C ASP A 183 -25.08 15.50 13.54
N ASN A 184 -25.11 16.60 14.29
CA ASN A 184 -26.27 17.47 14.42
C ASN A 184 -26.70 18.19 13.13
N THR A 185 -25.94 18.06 12.03
CA THR A 185 -26.29 18.56 10.70
C THR A 185 -26.90 17.48 9.81
N TYR A 186 -27.18 16.29 10.36
CA TYR A 186 -27.64 15.10 9.63
C TYR A 186 -26.62 14.63 8.57
N THR A 187 -25.34 14.93 8.78
CA THR A 187 -24.25 14.39 7.97
C THR A 187 -23.78 13.08 8.59
N TYR A 188 -23.66 12.04 7.76
CA TYR A 188 -23.22 10.72 8.17
C TYR A 188 -21.73 10.54 7.86
N THR A 189 -20.99 9.96 8.80
CA THR A 189 -19.61 9.48 8.59
C THR A 189 -19.55 8.03 9.04
N TRP A 190 -19.20 7.11 8.14
CA TRP A 190 -19.14 5.68 8.45
C TRP A 190 -17.87 5.03 7.90
N ALA A 191 -17.55 3.87 8.44
CA ALA A 191 -16.65 2.88 7.85
C ALA A 191 -17.34 1.53 8.03
N ALA A 192 -17.62 0.80 6.96
CA ALA A 192 -18.36 -0.45 7.00
C ALA A 192 -18.09 -1.28 5.73
N SER A 193 -18.73 -2.45 5.62
CA SER A 193 -18.71 -3.26 4.39
C SER A 193 -19.19 -2.45 3.17
N GLN A 194 -18.77 -2.88 1.98
CA GLN A 194 -19.18 -2.21 0.74
C GLN A 194 -20.69 -2.34 0.51
N ASP A 195 -21.27 -3.48 0.86
CA ASP A 195 -22.72 -3.72 0.88
C ASP A 195 -23.46 -2.68 1.74
N PHE A 196 -23.00 -2.45 2.97
CA PHE A 196 -23.56 -1.41 3.84
C PHE A 196 -23.44 -0.01 3.21
N SER A 197 -22.26 0.32 2.68
CA SER A 197 -22.04 1.62 2.05
C SER A 197 -22.99 1.83 0.87
N ASN A 198 -23.17 0.81 0.04
CA ASN A 198 -24.11 0.82 -1.06
C ASN A 198 -25.55 1.02 -0.57
N ALA A 199 -25.98 0.32 0.48
CA ALA A 199 -27.33 0.47 1.03
C ALA A 199 -27.62 1.90 1.51
N ILE A 200 -26.66 2.54 2.19
CA ILE A 200 -26.77 3.91 2.71
C ILE A 200 -26.75 4.96 1.58
N GLU A 201 -25.88 4.77 0.58
CA GLU A 201 -25.71 5.71 -0.53
C GLU A 201 -26.88 5.67 -1.52
N THR A 202 -27.32 4.46 -1.88
CA THR A 202 -28.38 4.21 -2.89
C THR A 202 -29.79 4.34 -2.34
N ASN A 203 -29.96 4.50 -1.02
CA ASN A 203 -31.27 4.47 -0.37
C ASN A 203 -32.03 3.15 -0.62
N GLY A 204 -31.30 2.05 -0.89
CA GLY A 204 -31.86 0.75 -1.27
C GLY A 204 -32.36 0.67 -2.72
N VAL A 205 -32.08 1.67 -3.56
CA VAL A 205 -32.50 1.66 -4.97
C VAL A 205 -31.64 0.68 -5.77
N THR A 206 -32.30 -0.28 -6.40
CA THR A 206 -31.69 -1.22 -7.33
C THR A 206 -32.31 -1.08 -8.71
N LEU A 207 -31.50 -1.29 -9.74
CA LEU A 207 -31.95 -1.31 -11.13
C LEU A 207 -31.37 -2.54 -11.84
N SER A 208 -32.04 -2.99 -12.89
CA SER A 208 -31.46 -3.97 -13.80
C SER A 208 -30.34 -3.32 -14.62
N PRO A 209 -29.16 -3.97 -14.75
CA PRO A 209 -28.08 -3.48 -15.62
C PRO A 209 -28.53 -3.21 -17.06
N GLU A 210 -29.47 -4.01 -17.59
CA GLU A 210 -30.00 -3.85 -18.96
C GLU A 210 -30.70 -2.50 -19.17
N ALA A 211 -31.29 -1.93 -18.11
CA ALA A 211 -31.99 -0.66 -18.17
C ALA A 211 -31.04 0.56 -18.22
N ILE A 212 -29.73 0.35 -18.10
CA ILE A 212 -28.72 1.41 -18.03
C ILE A 212 -27.85 1.39 -19.29
N TYR A 213 -27.68 2.57 -19.88
CA TYR A 213 -26.88 2.81 -21.08
C TYR A 213 -25.47 3.29 -20.73
N TYR A 214 -24.53 2.92 -21.59
CA TYR A 214 -23.15 3.41 -21.52
C TYR A 214 -23.06 4.86 -22.00
N SER A 215 -22.19 5.65 -21.38
CA SER A 215 -21.90 7.04 -21.79
C SER A 215 -20.72 7.17 -22.75
N VAL A 216 -20.04 6.06 -23.05
CA VAL A 216 -18.87 5.98 -23.94
C VAL A 216 -18.97 4.71 -24.80
N SER A 217 -18.33 4.72 -25.97
CA SER A 217 -18.26 3.57 -26.88
C SER A 217 -17.12 2.60 -26.57
N GLU A 218 -16.16 3.00 -25.72
CA GLU A 218 -14.94 2.24 -25.43
C GLU A 218 -14.67 2.27 -23.92
N ILE A 219 -14.34 1.11 -23.35
CA ILE A 219 -13.93 0.97 -21.95
C ILE A 219 -12.52 0.39 -21.84
N SER A 220 -11.80 0.76 -20.77
CA SER A 220 -10.52 0.16 -20.40
C SER A 220 -10.75 -1.21 -19.76
N GLY A 221 -9.95 -2.20 -20.12
CA GLY A 221 -9.93 -3.53 -19.48
C GLY A 221 -9.43 -3.54 -18.03
N PHE A 222 -9.00 -2.40 -17.49
CA PHE A 222 -8.56 -2.24 -16.10
C PHE A 222 -9.41 -1.23 -15.32
N PHE A 223 -9.68 -1.54 -14.05
CA PHE A 223 -10.13 -0.60 -13.04
C PHE A 223 -8.98 0.32 -12.56
N ASP A 224 -9.32 1.37 -11.81
CA ASP A 224 -8.33 2.38 -11.36
C ASP A 224 -7.34 1.84 -10.32
N ASP A 225 -7.71 0.75 -9.62
CA ASP A 225 -6.88 -0.01 -8.70
C ASP A 225 -5.95 -1.00 -9.41
N GLY A 226 -6.05 -1.12 -10.75
CA GLY A 226 -5.24 -2.02 -11.56
C GLY A 226 -5.80 -3.42 -11.72
N ARG A 227 -6.95 -3.75 -11.12
CA ARG A 227 -7.64 -5.03 -11.32
C ARG A 227 -8.21 -5.13 -12.75
N LEU A 228 -8.18 -6.33 -13.34
CA LEU A 228 -8.80 -6.58 -14.63
C LEU A 228 -10.33 -6.59 -14.50
N VAL A 229 -11.01 -6.02 -15.48
CA VAL A 229 -12.48 -6.02 -15.51
C VAL A 229 -13.01 -7.45 -15.68
N GLU A 230 -12.34 -8.27 -16.50
CA GLU A 230 -12.67 -9.68 -16.71
C GLU A 230 -12.56 -10.52 -15.42
N GLU A 231 -11.52 -10.31 -14.60
CA GLU A 231 -11.39 -10.99 -13.30
C GLU A 231 -12.55 -10.68 -12.35
N THR A 232 -13.21 -9.52 -12.49
CA THR A 232 -14.41 -9.20 -11.70
C THR A 232 -15.65 -9.88 -12.28
N VAL A 233 -15.72 -10.11 -13.59
CA VAL A 233 -16.79 -10.90 -14.22
C VAL A 233 -16.69 -12.35 -13.78
N ASP A 234 -15.51 -12.94 -13.83
CA ASP A 234 -15.27 -14.31 -13.38
C ASP A 234 -15.66 -14.49 -11.91
N ASP A 235 -15.25 -13.57 -11.03
CA ASP A 235 -15.61 -13.62 -9.60
C ASP A 235 -17.12 -13.47 -9.35
N LEU A 236 -17.84 -12.71 -10.18
CA LEU A 236 -19.31 -12.58 -10.11
C LEU A 236 -20.00 -13.87 -10.59
N LEU A 237 -19.51 -14.47 -11.67
CA LEU A 237 -20.03 -15.73 -12.23
C LEU A 237 -19.78 -16.92 -11.30
N GLU A 238 -18.63 -16.95 -10.62
CA GLU A 238 -18.27 -17.98 -9.63
C GLU A 238 -18.93 -17.76 -8.26
N GLU A 239 -19.77 -16.73 -8.10
CA GLU A 239 -20.42 -16.33 -6.84
C GLU A 239 -19.42 -16.07 -5.69
N ILE A 240 -18.16 -15.72 -6.02
CA ILE A 240 -17.13 -15.35 -5.04
C ILE A 240 -17.44 -13.97 -4.47
N ILE A 241 -17.94 -13.07 -5.31
CA ILE A 241 -18.28 -11.69 -4.99
C ILE A 241 -19.75 -11.45 -5.34
N SER A 242 -20.50 -10.80 -4.45
CA SER A 242 -21.88 -10.38 -4.72
C SER A 242 -21.90 -9.05 -5.50
N PRO A 243 -22.93 -8.76 -6.32
CA PRO A 243 -23.11 -7.45 -6.94
C PRO A 243 -23.14 -6.29 -5.92
N PHE A 244 -23.51 -6.58 -4.68
CA PHE A 244 -23.56 -5.62 -3.57
C PHE A 244 -22.21 -5.39 -2.90
N ASP A 245 -21.21 -6.25 -3.14
CA ASP A 245 -19.83 -6.06 -2.67
C ASP A 245 -19.03 -5.10 -3.58
N ILE A 246 -19.58 -4.73 -4.73
CA ILE A 246 -18.99 -3.80 -5.69
C ILE A 246 -19.62 -2.41 -5.47
N PRO A 247 -18.85 -1.31 -5.48
CA PRO A 247 -19.40 0.03 -5.26
C PRO A 247 -20.53 0.38 -6.23
N ALA A 248 -21.61 0.98 -5.69
CA ALA A 248 -22.80 1.35 -6.43
C ALA A 248 -22.49 2.20 -7.67
N ILE A 249 -23.29 1.99 -8.71
CA ILE A 249 -23.14 2.71 -9.97
C ILE A 249 -23.89 4.02 -9.90
N THR A 250 -23.24 5.12 -10.28
CA THR A 250 -23.93 6.40 -10.42
C THR A 250 -24.67 6.43 -11.75
N VAL A 251 -25.98 6.67 -11.70
CA VAL A 251 -26.86 6.75 -12.85
C VAL A 251 -27.51 8.12 -12.93
N ILE A 252 -27.54 8.65 -14.15
CA ILE A 252 -28.03 9.96 -14.50
C ILE A 252 -29.15 9.78 -15.52
N GLU A 253 -30.31 10.36 -15.24
CA GLU A 253 -31.41 10.41 -16.20
C GLU A 253 -31.21 11.58 -17.17
N HIS A 254 -31.18 11.28 -18.47
CA HIS A 254 -31.14 12.29 -19.54
C HIS A 254 -32.07 11.89 -20.69
N LYS A 255 -33.03 12.75 -21.04
CA LYS A 255 -34.04 12.52 -22.09
C LYS A 255 -34.84 11.20 -21.93
N GLY A 256 -35.10 10.79 -20.69
CA GLY A 256 -35.87 9.57 -20.38
C GLY A 256 -35.07 8.26 -20.49
N LEU A 257 -33.75 8.35 -20.70
CA LEU A 257 -32.84 7.20 -20.68
C LEU A 257 -31.86 7.35 -19.49
N MET A 258 -31.47 6.22 -18.91
CA MET A 258 -30.57 6.14 -17.77
C MET A 258 -29.14 5.89 -18.26
N TYR A 259 -28.22 6.81 -17.99
CA TYR A 259 -26.81 6.69 -18.37
C TYR A 259 -25.90 6.58 -17.16
N THR A 260 -24.77 5.89 -17.29
CA THR A 260 -23.73 5.88 -16.25
C THR A 260 -22.38 6.36 -16.76
N LEU A 261 -21.58 6.96 -15.86
CA LEU A 261 -20.15 7.21 -16.10
C LEU A 261 -19.27 6.03 -15.66
N ASP A 262 -19.80 5.12 -14.84
CA ASP A 262 -19.10 3.95 -14.32
C ASP A 262 -19.17 2.77 -15.32
N ASN A 263 -18.90 3.05 -16.59
CA ASN A 263 -19.10 2.13 -17.71
C ASN A 263 -18.38 0.78 -17.54
N ARG A 264 -17.20 0.78 -16.90
CA ARG A 264 -16.43 -0.45 -16.59
C ARG A 264 -17.19 -1.38 -15.65
N ARG A 265 -17.82 -0.84 -14.60
CA ARG A 265 -18.61 -1.63 -13.65
C ARG A 265 -19.91 -2.11 -14.28
N LEU A 266 -20.59 -1.24 -15.05
CA LEU A 266 -21.80 -1.63 -15.76
C LEU A 266 -21.55 -2.77 -16.74
N TRP A 267 -20.41 -2.74 -17.44
CA TRP A 267 -20.02 -3.81 -18.34
C TRP A 267 -19.82 -5.13 -17.60
N ALA A 268 -19.07 -5.12 -16.48
CA ALA A 268 -18.88 -6.32 -15.69
C ALA A 268 -20.21 -6.93 -15.21
N PHE A 269 -21.16 -6.11 -14.79
CA PHE A 269 -22.48 -6.59 -14.37
C PHE A 269 -23.35 -7.15 -15.50
N LYS A 270 -23.26 -6.57 -16.71
CA LYS A 270 -24.00 -7.05 -17.88
C LYS A 270 -23.45 -8.39 -18.38
N GLU A 271 -22.12 -8.55 -18.43
CA GLU A 271 -21.49 -9.80 -18.84
C GLU A 271 -21.69 -10.94 -17.85
N ALA A 272 -21.73 -10.62 -16.55
CA ALA A 272 -22.03 -11.59 -15.50
C ALA A 272 -23.53 -11.91 -15.36
N ASP A 273 -24.40 -11.41 -16.25
CA ASP A 273 -25.85 -11.62 -16.27
C ASP A 273 -26.55 -11.33 -14.92
N VAL A 274 -26.16 -10.23 -14.28
CA VAL A 274 -26.67 -9.86 -12.96
C VAL A 274 -28.08 -9.27 -13.06
N SER A 275 -29.02 -9.80 -12.27
CA SER A 275 -30.43 -9.36 -12.31
C SER A 275 -30.69 -7.96 -11.75
N SER A 276 -29.93 -7.56 -10.73
CA SER A 276 -30.15 -6.30 -10.00
C SER A 276 -28.87 -5.77 -9.40
N ILE A 277 -28.60 -4.48 -9.58
CA ILE A 277 -27.41 -3.80 -9.07
C ILE A 277 -27.78 -2.56 -8.24
N PRO A 278 -26.98 -2.22 -7.22
CA PRO A 278 -27.18 -1.00 -6.43
C PRO A 278 -26.84 0.25 -7.26
N VAL A 279 -27.76 1.22 -7.30
CA VAL A 279 -27.63 2.43 -8.13
C VAL A 279 -27.87 3.71 -7.34
N ILE A 280 -27.00 4.70 -7.55
CA ILE A 280 -27.16 6.07 -7.05
C ILE A 280 -27.79 6.92 -8.16
N LEU A 281 -29.05 7.31 -7.98
CA LEU A 281 -29.73 8.23 -8.90
C LEU A 281 -29.29 9.67 -8.62
N GLN A 282 -28.64 10.30 -9.59
CA GLN A 282 -28.19 11.68 -9.47
C GLN A 282 -29.11 12.65 -10.23
N ASP A 283 -29.56 13.70 -9.54
CA ASP A 283 -30.44 14.72 -10.11
C ASP A 283 -29.77 15.51 -11.27
N SER A 284 -30.59 15.84 -12.27
CA SER A 284 -30.26 16.33 -13.62
C SER A 284 -29.56 17.71 -13.74
N ARG A 285 -28.84 18.18 -12.71
CA ARG A 285 -27.94 19.35 -12.77
C ARG A 285 -26.58 18.95 -13.35
N LEU A 286 -26.62 18.49 -14.59
CA LEU A 286 -25.44 18.07 -15.33
C LEU A 286 -24.53 19.26 -15.66
N SER A 287 -23.21 19.07 -15.49
CA SER A 287 -22.23 20.04 -15.98
C SER A 287 -22.36 20.18 -17.51
N TYR A 288 -22.10 21.38 -18.04
CA TYR A 288 -22.21 21.65 -19.49
C TYR A 288 -21.40 20.67 -20.35
N LYS A 289 -20.25 20.20 -19.84
CA LYS A 289 -19.42 19.18 -20.49
C LYS A 289 -20.12 17.83 -20.60
N LEU A 290 -20.77 17.36 -19.53
CA LEU A 290 -21.46 16.07 -19.52
C LEU A 290 -22.68 16.09 -20.44
N ARG A 291 -23.47 17.18 -20.44
CA ARG A 291 -24.61 17.35 -21.37
C ARG A 291 -24.17 17.28 -22.84
N ARG A 292 -23.09 17.97 -23.19
CA ARG A 292 -22.57 17.97 -24.57
C ARG A 292 -22.01 16.62 -25.01
N GLN A 293 -21.62 15.77 -24.07
CA GLN A 293 -21.20 14.39 -24.31
C GLN A 293 -22.42 13.48 -24.52
N LEU A 294 -23.40 13.55 -23.61
CA LEU A 294 -24.63 12.74 -23.70
C LEU A 294 -25.51 13.12 -24.91
N ASP A 295 -25.48 14.37 -25.37
CA ASP A 295 -26.21 14.81 -26.58
C ASP A 295 -25.58 14.30 -27.90
N LYS A 296 -24.41 13.66 -27.85
CA LYS A 296 -23.72 13.06 -29.01
C LYS A 296 -23.82 11.53 -29.05
N VAL A 297 -24.45 10.92 -28.05
CA VAL A 297 -24.47 9.47 -27.84
C VAL A 297 -25.90 8.99 -28.06
N ASP A 298 -26.14 8.39 -29.23
CA ASP A 298 -27.36 7.61 -29.50
C ASP A 298 -26.98 6.13 -29.28
N GLY A 299 -27.08 5.63 -28.04
CA GLY A 299 -26.93 4.22 -27.64
C GLY A 299 -25.91 3.37 -28.41
N PHE A 300 -24.68 3.24 -27.90
CA PHE A 300 -23.65 2.37 -28.47
C PHE A 300 -23.63 0.97 -27.81
N ASP A 301 -23.37 -0.07 -28.60
CA ASP A 301 -22.72 -1.30 -28.14
C ASP A 301 -21.24 -0.99 -27.82
N VAL A 302 -20.71 -1.52 -26.71
CA VAL A 302 -19.37 -1.17 -26.21
C VAL A 302 -18.39 -2.28 -26.52
N ASP A 303 -17.30 -1.93 -27.21
CA ASP A 303 -16.15 -2.82 -27.44
C ASP A 303 -15.07 -2.61 -26.36
N ILE A 304 -14.46 -3.70 -25.89
CA ILE A 304 -13.25 -3.66 -25.05
C ILE A 304 -12.04 -3.41 -25.94
N ILE A 305 -11.22 -2.42 -25.56
CA ILE A 305 -9.89 -2.24 -26.15
C ILE A 305 -8.86 -2.85 -25.20
N ASP A 306 -8.38 -4.05 -25.55
CA ASP A 306 -7.17 -4.62 -24.99
C ASP A 306 -5.95 -3.89 -25.53
N LEU A 307 -5.46 -2.94 -24.75
CA LEU A 307 -4.11 -2.43 -24.90
C LEU A 307 -3.42 -2.50 -23.55
N PRO A 308 -2.42 -3.40 -23.38
CA PRO A 308 -1.63 -3.41 -22.16
C PRO A 308 -0.97 -2.05 -21.99
N LYS A 309 -1.00 -1.52 -20.76
CA LYS A 309 -0.31 -0.28 -20.38
C LYS A 309 1.19 -0.44 -20.61
N VAL A 310 1.65 -0.17 -21.83
CA VAL A 310 3.01 0.25 -22.11
C VAL A 310 2.97 1.77 -22.23
N PHE A 311 3.61 2.42 -21.27
CA PHE A 311 3.77 3.86 -21.16
C PHE A 311 4.17 4.52 -22.49
N GLY A 312 3.61 5.71 -22.76
CA GLY A 312 4.32 6.80 -23.44
C GLY A 312 4.35 6.85 -24.98
N LEU A 313 4.19 5.74 -25.71
CA LEU A 313 4.51 5.76 -27.15
C LEU A 313 3.38 6.18 -28.09
N VAL A 314 2.15 5.76 -27.80
CA VAL A 314 1.02 5.95 -28.74
C VAL A 314 0.64 7.43 -28.88
N GLY A 315 0.85 8.23 -27.83
CA GLY A 315 0.66 9.69 -27.87
C GLY A 315 1.69 10.39 -28.76
N LEU A 316 2.95 9.95 -28.73
CA LEU A 316 4.01 10.50 -29.58
C LEU A 316 3.82 10.07 -31.05
N VAL A 317 3.43 8.81 -31.28
CA VAL A 317 3.14 8.28 -32.63
C VAL A 317 1.93 8.98 -33.27
N ARG A 318 0.87 9.29 -32.50
CA ARG A 318 -0.25 10.10 -32.99
C ARG A 318 0.15 11.55 -33.27
N LEU A 319 1.00 12.16 -32.44
CA LEU A 319 1.46 13.55 -32.64
C LEU A 319 2.40 13.68 -33.84
N VAL A 320 3.35 12.75 -34.00
CA VAL A 320 4.27 12.68 -35.14
C VAL A 320 3.52 12.31 -36.42
N GLY A 321 2.55 11.40 -36.34
CA GLY A 321 1.66 11.06 -37.47
C GLY A 321 0.84 12.27 -37.95
N PHE A 322 0.33 13.10 -37.03
CA PHE A 322 -0.38 14.33 -37.39
C PHE A 322 0.52 15.39 -38.03
N LEU A 323 1.78 15.51 -37.58
CA LEU A 323 2.75 16.45 -38.17
C LEU A 323 3.18 16.02 -39.59
N PHE A 324 3.33 14.72 -39.85
CA PHE A 324 3.80 14.21 -41.14
C PHE A 324 2.70 14.11 -42.22
N LEU A 325 1.43 13.90 -41.83
CA LEU A 325 0.29 14.00 -42.74
C LEU A 325 0.12 15.41 -43.33
N GLY A 326 0.61 16.45 -42.63
CA GLY A 326 0.64 17.83 -43.14
C GLY A 326 1.76 18.11 -44.16
N LEU A 327 2.76 17.23 -44.29
CA LEU A 327 3.98 17.47 -45.07
C LEU A 327 4.13 16.59 -46.32
N GLY A 328 3.18 15.69 -46.61
CA GLY A 328 3.12 14.95 -47.88
C GLY A 328 4.26 13.95 -48.11
N LEU A 329 4.91 13.48 -47.05
CA LEU A 329 5.94 12.43 -47.13
C LEU A 329 5.30 11.04 -47.18
N GLY A 330 5.74 10.21 -48.13
CA GLY A 330 5.15 8.90 -48.41
C GLY A 330 5.21 7.92 -47.22
N LEU A 331 4.16 7.10 -47.09
CA LEU A 331 3.96 6.06 -46.06
C LEU A 331 5.19 5.17 -45.80
N GLY A 332 6.03 4.93 -46.82
CA GLY A 332 7.24 4.13 -46.69
C GLY A 332 8.32 4.75 -45.79
N LEU A 333 8.46 6.09 -45.76
CA LEU A 333 9.45 6.76 -44.91
C LEU A 333 8.99 6.80 -43.44
N VAL A 334 7.68 6.94 -43.22
CA VAL A 334 7.06 6.93 -41.89
C VAL A 334 7.17 5.53 -41.26
N ALA A 335 6.90 4.47 -42.02
CA ALA A 335 7.08 3.09 -41.55
C ALA A 335 8.56 2.76 -41.25
N PHE A 336 9.49 3.31 -42.03
CA PHE A 336 10.93 3.11 -41.82
C PHE A 336 11.44 3.85 -40.57
N VAL A 337 11.02 5.10 -40.34
CA VAL A 337 11.41 5.88 -39.16
C VAL A 337 10.72 5.36 -37.90
N VAL A 338 9.42 5.04 -37.96
CA VAL A 338 8.70 4.40 -36.83
C VAL A 338 9.28 3.02 -36.54
N GLY A 339 9.64 2.25 -37.56
CA GLY A 339 10.33 0.97 -37.42
C GLY A 339 11.71 1.11 -36.77
N ILE A 340 12.51 2.11 -37.15
CA ILE A 340 13.81 2.38 -36.50
C ILE A 340 13.64 2.84 -35.06
N VAL A 341 12.64 3.68 -34.76
CA VAL A 341 12.36 4.16 -33.40
C VAL A 341 11.84 3.02 -32.52
N LEU A 342 10.92 2.18 -33.02
CA LEU A 342 10.46 0.98 -32.30
C LEU A 342 11.57 -0.03 -32.10
N VAL A 343 12.46 -0.21 -33.08
CA VAL A 343 13.62 -1.11 -32.96
C VAL A 343 14.63 -0.54 -31.97
N LEU A 344 14.90 0.77 -31.97
CA LEU A 344 15.75 1.39 -30.95
C LEU A 344 15.14 1.30 -29.56
N GLU A 345 13.84 1.53 -29.40
CA GLU A 345 13.17 1.41 -28.09
C GLU A 345 13.03 -0.04 -27.61
N LEU A 346 12.74 -0.99 -28.50
CA LEU A 346 12.73 -2.42 -28.16
C LEU A 346 14.13 -2.93 -27.80
N VAL A 347 15.18 -2.41 -28.44
CA VAL A 347 16.58 -2.74 -28.09
C VAL A 347 16.96 -2.11 -26.75
N VAL A 348 16.54 -0.87 -26.47
CA VAL A 348 16.79 -0.19 -25.18
C VAL A 348 16.02 -0.83 -24.02
N PHE A 349 14.81 -1.37 -24.25
CA PHE A 349 14.02 -2.07 -23.23
C PHE A 349 14.55 -3.48 -22.93
N ARG A 350 15.24 -4.12 -23.89
CA ARG A 350 15.75 -5.50 -23.75
C ARG A 350 16.86 -5.63 -22.69
N ILE A 351 17.62 -4.56 -22.45
CA ILE A 351 18.72 -4.51 -21.47
C ILE A 351 18.21 -4.71 -20.03
N VAL A 352 17.01 -4.23 -19.70
CA VAL A 352 16.51 -4.20 -18.31
C VAL A 352 15.75 -5.47 -17.94
N LEU A 353 14.95 -6.00 -18.85
CA LEU A 353 13.96 -7.03 -18.52
C LEU A 353 14.48 -8.48 -18.66
N GLU A 354 15.37 -8.75 -19.63
CA GLU A 354 15.91 -10.11 -19.83
C GLU A 354 17.33 -10.32 -19.27
N LEU A 355 18.17 -9.29 -19.18
CA LEU A 355 19.57 -9.43 -18.74
C LEU A 355 19.79 -9.31 -17.22
N VAL A 356 18.77 -8.91 -16.44
CA VAL A 356 18.84 -8.75 -14.97
C VAL A 356 18.25 -9.95 -14.22
N PHE A 357 17.33 -10.71 -14.84
CA PHE A 357 16.73 -11.89 -14.20
C PHE A 357 17.60 -13.13 -14.42
N LEU A 358 18.63 -13.26 -13.58
CA LEU A 358 19.52 -14.42 -13.58
C LEU A 358 18.70 -15.67 -13.25
N ARG A 359 18.58 -16.58 -14.23
CA ARG A 359 17.80 -17.81 -14.08
C ARG A 359 18.54 -18.88 -13.29
N PHE A 360 19.86 -18.73 -13.15
CA PHE A 360 20.72 -19.68 -12.47
C PHE A 360 21.59 -18.99 -11.43
N LEU A 361 21.86 -19.69 -10.33
CA LEU A 361 22.72 -19.19 -9.25
C LEU A 361 24.15 -18.90 -9.72
N GLN A 362 24.62 -19.60 -10.77
CA GLN A 362 25.96 -19.42 -11.33
C GLN A 362 26.18 -18.04 -11.99
N ASP A 363 25.10 -17.37 -12.41
CA ASP A 363 25.21 -16.09 -13.10
C ASP A 363 25.29 -14.90 -12.11
N ILE A 364 25.11 -15.19 -10.81
CA ILE A 364 25.12 -14.20 -9.73
C ILE A 364 26.57 -13.85 -9.39
N VAL A 365 26.87 -12.55 -9.46
CA VAL A 365 28.20 -12.02 -9.18
C VAL A 365 28.28 -11.50 -7.75
N GLY A 366 29.44 -11.70 -7.10
CA GLY A 366 29.70 -11.37 -5.71
C GLY A 366 29.07 -12.34 -4.69
N ASN A 367 29.43 -12.15 -3.41
CA ASN A 367 28.98 -13.01 -2.30
C ASN A 367 29.18 -14.52 -2.57
N GLN A 368 30.29 -14.88 -3.23
CA GLN A 368 30.58 -16.21 -3.78
C GLN A 368 30.42 -17.36 -2.77
N GLU A 369 30.80 -17.13 -1.51
CA GLU A 369 30.64 -18.15 -0.46
C GLU A 369 29.17 -18.48 -0.21
N THR A 370 28.32 -17.46 -0.11
CA THR A 370 26.89 -17.61 0.11
C THR A 370 26.20 -18.21 -1.10
N VAL A 371 26.54 -17.76 -2.31
CA VAL A 371 26.01 -18.32 -3.57
C VAL A 371 26.37 -19.80 -3.72
N LYS A 372 27.62 -20.20 -3.40
CA LYS A 372 28.03 -21.62 -3.38
C LYS A 372 27.22 -22.45 -2.40
N ARG A 373 26.95 -21.93 -1.19
CA ARG A 373 26.09 -22.61 -0.20
C ARG A 373 24.66 -22.79 -0.74
N LEU A 374 24.10 -21.76 -1.37
CA LEU A 374 22.78 -21.85 -2.02
C LEU A 374 22.77 -22.87 -3.15
N ALA A 375 23.83 -22.95 -3.97
CA ALA A 375 23.94 -23.91 -5.06
C ALA A 375 24.02 -25.37 -4.55
N VAL A 376 24.65 -25.61 -3.40
CA VAL A 376 24.64 -26.93 -2.75
C VAL A 376 23.23 -27.29 -2.29
N ILE A 377 22.51 -26.34 -1.67
CA ILE A 377 21.13 -26.52 -1.23
C ILE A 377 20.20 -26.77 -2.43
N ALA A 378 20.43 -26.07 -3.54
CA ALA A 378 19.65 -26.25 -4.77
C ALA A 378 19.71 -27.69 -5.29
N LYS A 379 20.89 -28.31 -5.23
CA LYS A 379 21.14 -29.68 -5.70
C LYS A 379 20.71 -30.76 -4.72
N GLN A 380 20.93 -30.55 -3.42
CA GLN A 380 20.65 -31.54 -2.37
C GLN A 380 19.19 -31.52 -1.90
N GLY A 381 18.49 -30.41 -2.09
CA GLY A 381 17.16 -30.18 -1.54
C GLY A 381 17.17 -29.80 -0.06
N ASN A 382 16.00 -29.90 0.59
CA ASN A 382 15.81 -29.62 2.02
C ASN A 382 16.24 -28.21 2.47
N LEU A 383 15.89 -27.19 1.68
CA LEU A 383 16.12 -25.76 1.96
C LEU A 383 15.60 -25.35 3.35
N PRO A 384 16.43 -24.99 4.35
CA PRO A 384 15.94 -24.40 5.59
C PRO A 384 15.21 -23.08 5.33
N ASN A 385 14.43 -22.57 6.29
CA ASN A 385 13.99 -21.19 6.17
C ASN A 385 15.23 -20.29 6.14
N ILE A 386 15.27 -19.32 5.23
CA ILE A 386 16.43 -18.43 5.04
C ILE A 386 16.03 -16.98 5.18
N ILE A 387 16.92 -16.18 5.74
CA ILE A 387 16.87 -14.71 5.68
C ILE A 387 18.11 -14.26 4.94
N ILE A 388 17.93 -13.58 3.80
CA ILE A 388 19.02 -12.92 3.09
C ILE A 388 19.00 -11.44 3.47
N ALA A 389 20.02 -11.00 4.21
CA ALA A 389 20.14 -9.64 4.70
C ALA A 389 21.37 -8.94 4.13
N GLY A 390 21.23 -7.72 3.64
CA GLY A 390 22.36 -6.94 3.13
C GLY A 390 21.97 -5.66 2.39
N PRO A 391 22.94 -4.86 1.95
CA PRO A 391 22.71 -3.60 1.23
C PRO A 391 21.84 -3.77 -0.04
N PRO A 392 21.19 -2.69 -0.53
CA PRO A 392 20.44 -2.72 -1.79
C PRO A 392 21.35 -3.11 -2.97
N GLY A 393 20.73 -3.67 -4.02
CA GLY A 393 21.43 -3.98 -5.27
C GLY A 393 22.53 -5.04 -5.21
N THR A 394 22.61 -5.82 -4.12
CA THR A 394 23.58 -6.91 -3.94
C THR A 394 23.11 -8.28 -4.46
N GLY A 395 21.92 -8.34 -5.07
CA GLY A 395 21.38 -9.58 -5.66
C GLY A 395 20.57 -10.48 -4.71
N LYS A 396 20.05 -9.95 -3.59
CA LYS A 396 19.27 -10.73 -2.60
C LYS A 396 18.04 -11.43 -3.20
N THR A 397 17.12 -10.65 -3.76
CA THR A 397 15.89 -11.14 -4.38
C THR A 397 16.21 -12.09 -5.53
N THR A 398 17.14 -11.70 -6.41
CA THR A 398 17.62 -12.50 -7.52
C THR A 398 18.17 -13.86 -7.08
N SER A 399 18.89 -13.92 -5.95
CA SER A 399 19.43 -15.17 -5.41
C SER A 399 18.36 -16.12 -4.91
N ILE A 400 17.31 -15.60 -4.27
CA ILE A 400 16.18 -16.42 -3.81
C ILE A 400 15.38 -16.95 -5.01
N LEU A 401 15.14 -16.12 -6.01
CA LEU A 401 14.40 -16.49 -7.20
C LEU A 401 15.15 -17.53 -8.03
N ALA A 402 16.45 -17.34 -8.24
CA ALA A 402 17.31 -18.31 -8.92
C ALA A 402 17.38 -19.65 -8.18
N LEU A 403 17.48 -19.61 -6.84
CA LEU A 403 17.42 -20.80 -5.99
C LEU A 403 16.09 -21.55 -6.16
N ALA A 404 14.97 -20.83 -6.08
CA ALA A 404 13.64 -21.43 -6.20
C ALA A 404 13.42 -22.03 -7.60
N HIS A 405 13.90 -21.36 -8.65
CA HIS A 405 13.84 -21.85 -10.03
C HIS A 405 14.68 -23.11 -10.23
N GLU A 406 15.93 -23.14 -9.74
CA GLU A 406 16.82 -24.30 -9.84
C GLU A 406 16.31 -25.51 -9.04
N MET A 407 15.67 -25.27 -7.88
CA MET A 407 15.12 -26.33 -7.02
C MET A 407 13.80 -26.93 -7.53
N LEU A 408 12.88 -26.10 -8.03
CA LEU A 408 11.50 -26.51 -8.34
C LEU A 408 11.28 -26.74 -9.84
N GLY A 409 12.12 -26.16 -10.70
CA GLY A 409 12.05 -26.29 -12.14
C GLY A 409 10.63 -25.99 -12.67
N PRO A 410 9.96 -26.96 -13.35
CA PRO A 410 8.63 -26.73 -13.93
C PRO A 410 7.54 -26.46 -12.87
N ALA A 411 7.73 -26.92 -11.63
CA ALA A 411 6.78 -26.72 -10.54
C ALA A 411 6.86 -25.32 -9.90
N TYR A 412 7.75 -24.45 -10.38
CA TYR A 412 7.96 -23.10 -9.85
C TYR A 412 6.64 -22.31 -9.71
N LYS A 413 5.81 -22.27 -10.76
CA LYS A 413 4.56 -21.49 -10.77
C LYS A 413 3.53 -21.95 -9.72
N GLU A 414 3.52 -23.24 -9.39
CA GLU A 414 2.54 -23.80 -8.45
C GLU A 414 3.05 -23.83 -7.00
N ALA A 415 4.37 -23.90 -6.83
CA ALA A 415 5.04 -24.14 -5.56
C ALA A 415 5.81 -22.93 -5.01
N VAL A 416 5.84 -21.80 -5.72
CA VAL A 416 6.39 -20.53 -5.25
C VAL A 416 5.28 -19.49 -5.08
N LEU A 417 5.25 -18.84 -3.93
CA LEU A 417 4.46 -17.64 -3.69
C LEU A 417 5.41 -16.48 -3.43
N GLU A 418 5.45 -15.51 -4.36
CA GLU A 418 6.19 -14.27 -4.20
C GLU A 418 5.27 -13.17 -3.69
N LEU A 419 5.70 -12.48 -2.62
CA LEU A 419 5.01 -11.32 -2.08
C LEU A 419 6.03 -10.22 -1.85
N ASN A 420 5.75 -9.04 -2.39
CA ASN A 420 6.46 -7.83 -2.00
C ASN A 420 5.82 -7.28 -0.71
N ALA A 421 6.56 -7.36 0.40
CA ALA A 421 6.00 -7.04 1.71
C ALA A 421 5.73 -5.54 1.91
N SER A 422 6.21 -4.65 1.04
CA SER A 422 5.88 -3.22 1.06
C SER A 422 4.51 -2.88 0.47
N ASP A 423 4.01 -3.69 -0.46
CA ASP A 423 2.68 -3.55 -1.05
C ASP A 423 1.64 -4.31 -0.21
N ASP A 424 1.96 -5.55 0.17
CA ASP A 424 1.10 -6.48 0.91
C ASP A 424 1.31 -6.42 2.44
N ARG A 425 1.35 -5.21 3.02
CA ARG A 425 1.75 -4.93 4.44
C ARG A 425 0.78 -5.44 5.52
N GLY A 426 -0.40 -5.88 5.15
CA GLY A 426 -1.50 -6.18 6.08
C GLY A 426 -1.34 -7.52 6.81
N ILE A 427 -1.72 -7.55 8.09
CA ILE A 427 -1.85 -8.81 8.85
C ILE A 427 -2.79 -9.82 8.15
N ASN A 428 -3.75 -9.31 7.39
CA ASN A 428 -4.72 -10.09 6.62
C ASN A 428 -4.04 -10.90 5.50
N VAL A 429 -3.00 -10.36 4.84
CA VAL A 429 -2.25 -11.12 3.82
C VAL A 429 -1.54 -12.32 4.43
N VAL A 430 -0.97 -12.14 5.63
CA VAL A 430 -0.33 -13.23 6.38
C VAL A 430 -1.35 -14.28 6.84
N ARG A 431 -2.50 -13.83 7.36
CA ARG A 431 -3.55 -14.70 7.89
C ARG A 431 -4.29 -15.48 6.80
N ASN A 432 -4.45 -14.90 5.62
CA ASN A 432 -5.24 -15.47 4.53
C ASN A 432 -4.31 -16.01 3.44
N LYS A 433 -3.69 -15.15 2.62
CA LYS A 433 -2.92 -15.55 1.43
C LYS A 433 -1.76 -16.50 1.74
N ILE A 434 -0.91 -16.13 2.70
CA ILE A 434 0.26 -16.94 3.11
C ILE A 434 -0.19 -18.26 3.75
N LYS A 435 -1.21 -18.21 4.62
CA LYS A 435 -1.73 -19.40 5.30
C LYS A 435 -2.39 -20.37 4.32
N SER A 436 -3.23 -19.88 3.42
CA SER A 436 -3.91 -20.69 2.39
C SER A 436 -2.89 -21.34 1.46
N PHE A 437 -1.86 -20.62 1.04
CA PHE A 437 -0.78 -21.19 0.23
C PHE A 437 0.03 -22.24 1.00
N ALA A 438 0.33 -22.00 2.29
CA ALA A 438 1.00 -22.99 3.14
C ALA A 438 0.15 -24.27 3.32
N GLN A 439 -1.17 -24.16 3.31
CA GLN A 439 -2.11 -25.29 3.38
C GLN A 439 -2.30 -26.02 2.04
N LYS A 440 -2.14 -25.34 0.90
CA LYS A 440 -2.30 -25.92 -0.45
C LYS A 440 -1.43 -27.16 -0.62
N LYS A 441 -2.01 -28.30 -1.02
CA LYS A 441 -1.23 -29.52 -1.30
C LYS A 441 -0.67 -29.44 -2.72
N VAL A 442 0.65 -29.52 -2.85
CA VAL A 442 1.37 -29.56 -4.13
C VAL A 442 2.28 -30.78 -4.12
N THR A 443 2.24 -31.58 -5.18
CA THR A 443 3.06 -32.79 -5.30
C THR A 443 4.44 -32.40 -5.82
N LEU A 444 5.45 -32.46 -4.95
CA LEU A 444 6.83 -32.10 -5.28
C LEU A 444 7.77 -33.32 -5.22
N PRO A 445 8.91 -33.28 -5.94
CA PRO A 445 9.95 -34.29 -5.83
C PRO A 445 10.44 -34.48 -4.39
N ARG A 446 10.97 -35.66 -4.07
CA ARG A 446 11.49 -35.95 -2.72
C ARG A 446 12.57 -34.93 -2.33
N GLY A 447 12.36 -34.26 -1.20
CA GLY A 447 13.28 -33.23 -0.68
C GLY A 447 12.98 -31.81 -1.13
N ALA A 448 12.09 -31.61 -2.10
CA ALA A 448 11.59 -30.30 -2.50
C ALA A 448 10.39 -29.88 -1.64
N HIS A 449 10.33 -28.58 -1.33
CA HIS A 449 9.27 -27.99 -0.51
C HIS A 449 8.74 -26.76 -1.24
N LYS A 450 7.49 -26.37 -0.96
CA LYS A 450 6.98 -25.08 -1.44
C LYS A 450 7.80 -23.95 -0.84
N ILE A 451 7.95 -22.85 -1.56
CA ILE A 451 8.74 -21.70 -1.13
C ILE A 451 7.85 -20.47 -1.09
N ILE A 452 7.82 -19.79 0.06
CA ILE A 452 7.20 -18.47 0.19
C ILE A 452 8.33 -17.44 0.24
N ILE A 453 8.36 -16.57 -0.76
CA ILE A 453 9.33 -15.48 -0.90
C ILE A 453 8.68 -14.20 -0.40
N LEU A 454 9.27 -13.62 0.64
CA LEU A 454 8.87 -12.33 1.18
C LEU A 454 9.99 -11.33 0.90
N ASP A 455 9.83 -10.52 -0.13
CA ASP A 455 10.77 -9.43 -0.40
C ASP A 455 10.46 -8.22 0.48
N GLU A 456 11.48 -7.43 0.79
CA GLU A 456 11.38 -6.28 1.70
C GLU A 456 10.74 -6.61 3.06
N ALA A 457 11.07 -7.78 3.62
CA ALA A 457 10.48 -8.27 4.87
C ALA A 457 10.72 -7.33 6.06
N ASP A 458 11.71 -6.43 5.98
CA ASP A 458 11.94 -5.36 6.96
C ASP A 458 10.93 -4.21 6.93
N SER A 459 10.07 -4.18 5.91
CA SER A 459 8.92 -3.27 5.80
C SER A 459 7.63 -3.85 6.42
N MET A 460 7.64 -5.12 6.85
CA MET A 460 6.48 -5.74 7.51
C MET A 460 6.27 -5.20 8.92
N THR A 461 5.01 -4.99 9.30
CA THR A 461 4.65 -4.64 10.67
C THR A 461 4.97 -5.78 11.64
N SER A 462 5.33 -5.43 12.89
CA SER A 462 5.62 -6.43 13.94
C SER A 462 4.45 -7.41 14.14
N ALA A 463 3.21 -6.93 14.04
CA ALA A 463 2.01 -7.78 14.15
C ALA A 463 1.92 -8.83 13.03
N ALA A 464 2.19 -8.44 11.78
CA ALA A 464 2.24 -9.36 10.65
C ALA A 464 3.36 -10.40 10.81
N GLN A 465 4.54 -9.99 11.29
CA GLN A 465 5.64 -10.91 11.60
C GLN A 465 5.28 -11.89 12.74
N GLN A 466 4.59 -11.44 13.78
CA GLN A 466 4.12 -12.33 14.85
C GLN A 466 3.09 -13.34 14.35
N ALA A 467 2.19 -12.94 13.46
CA ALA A 467 1.24 -13.85 12.81
C ALA A 467 1.95 -14.88 11.93
N LEU A 468 3.02 -14.48 11.24
CA LEU A 468 3.80 -15.35 10.35
C LEU A 468 4.49 -16.48 11.10
N ARG A 469 4.99 -16.20 12.31
CA ARG A 469 5.74 -17.16 13.16
C ARG A 469 5.03 -18.51 13.29
N ARG A 470 3.72 -18.52 13.62
CA ARG A 470 2.97 -19.76 13.83
C ARG A 470 2.83 -20.57 12.54
N THR A 471 2.63 -19.90 11.41
CA THR A 471 2.55 -20.53 10.09
C THR A 471 3.88 -21.16 9.71
N MET A 472 5.01 -20.50 9.99
CA MET A 472 6.34 -21.04 9.74
C MET A 472 6.61 -22.33 10.54
N GLU A 473 6.12 -22.41 11.78
CA GLU A 473 6.26 -23.59 12.63
C GLU A 473 5.38 -24.75 12.17
N LEU A 474 4.08 -24.49 11.95
CA LEU A 474 3.10 -25.53 11.62
C LEU A 474 3.37 -26.21 10.28
N TYR A 475 3.85 -25.46 9.29
CA TYR A 475 4.01 -25.96 7.92
C TYR A 475 5.47 -26.19 7.50
N ALA A 476 6.42 -26.20 8.45
CA ALA A 476 7.85 -26.38 8.18
C ALA A 476 8.20 -27.65 7.37
N SER A 477 7.38 -28.70 7.49
CA SER A 477 7.54 -29.98 6.77
C SER A 477 7.16 -29.92 5.29
N THR A 478 6.38 -28.92 4.86
CA THR A 478 5.86 -28.82 3.49
C THR A 478 6.21 -27.51 2.79
N THR A 479 6.44 -26.46 3.57
CA THR A 479 6.63 -25.08 3.10
C THR A 479 7.84 -24.46 3.79
N ARG A 480 8.70 -23.82 3.02
CA ARG A 480 9.90 -23.11 3.47
C ARG A 480 9.77 -21.63 3.14
N PHE A 481 10.35 -20.80 3.99
CA PHE A 481 10.27 -19.35 3.87
C PHE A 481 11.62 -18.77 3.49
N ALA A 482 11.63 -17.87 2.51
CA ALA A 482 12.80 -17.13 2.09
C ALA A 482 12.50 -15.64 2.21
N LEU A 483 13.13 -14.97 3.17
CA LEU A 483 12.91 -13.56 3.45
C LEU A 483 14.10 -12.77 2.91
N ALA A 484 13.85 -11.74 2.11
CA ALA A 484 14.86 -10.76 1.74
C ALA A 484 14.63 -9.46 2.53
N CYS A 485 15.70 -8.92 3.11
CA CYS A 485 15.62 -7.64 3.82
C CYS A 485 16.92 -6.85 3.71
N ASN A 486 16.84 -5.53 3.92
CA ASN A 486 18.06 -4.71 3.99
C ASN A 486 18.70 -4.81 5.37
N THR A 487 17.87 -4.76 6.41
CA THR A 487 18.32 -4.73 7.80
C THR A 487 17.71 -5.89 8.59
N SER A 488 18.54 -6.86 8.99
CA SER A 488 18.07 -8.04 9.74
C SER A 488 17.48 -7.69 11.12
N SER A 489 17.89 -6.56 11.74
CA SER A 489 17.39 -6.17 13.07
C SER A 489 15.92 -5.72 13.08
N LYS A 490 15.34 -5.40 11.93
CA LYS A 490 13.90 -5.09 11.80
C LYS A 490 13.02 -6.34 11.78
N ILE A 491 13.62 -7.53 11.65
CA ILE A 491 12.92 -8.80 11.74
C ILE A 491 12.87 -9.23 13.21
N ILE A 492 11.72 -9.68 13.69
CA ILE A 492 11.58 -10.13 15.09
C ILE A 492 12.45 -11.36 15.37
N GLU A 493 13.03 -11.44 16.56
CA GLU A 493 13.88 -12.55 17.01
C GLU A 493 13.23 -13.94 16.86
N PRO A 494 11.91 -14.13 17.09
CA PRO A 494 11.25 -15.40 16.86
C PRO A 494 11.34 -15.90 15.41
N ILE A 495 11.33 -15.02 14.41
CA ILE A 495 11.54 -15.42 13.01
C ILE A 495 13.02 -15.70 12.76
N GLN A 496 13.91 -14.83 13.25
CA GLN A 496 15.36 -14.99 13.08
C GLN A 496 15.87 -16.34 13.61
N SER A 497 15.42 -16.73 14.80
CA SER A 497 15.81 -18.02 15.43
C SER A 497 15.37 -19.26 14.65
N ARG A 498 14.43 -19.13 13.70
CA ARG A 498 13.92 -20.22 12.85
C ARG A 498 14.48 -20.20 11.43
N CYS A 499 15.34 -19.24 11.12
CA CYS A 499 15.90 -19.04 9.79
C CYS A 499 17.44 -19.04 9.80
N ALA A 500 18.05 -19.60 8.77
CA ALA A 500 19.47 -19.39 8.51
C ALA A 500 19.68 -17.99 7.95
N ILE A 501 20.44 -17.16 8.67
CA ILE A 501 20.75 -15.79 8.26
C ILE A 501 21.97 -15.79 7.34
N LEU A 502 21.73 -15.47 6.08
CA LEU A 502 22.74 -15.30 5.04
C LEU A 502 23.01 -13.81 4.85
N ARG A 503 24.23 -13.36 5.17
CA ARG A 503 24.61 -11.96 5.06
C ARG A 503 25.24 -11.68 3.70
N TYR A 504 24.71 -10.69 3.00
CA TYR A 504 25.27 -10.17 1.76
C TYR A 504 26.05 -8.90 2.06
N SER A 505 27.24 -8.78 1.49
CA SER A 505 28.02 -7.55 1.47
C SER A 505 27.82 -6.81 0.16
N ARG A 506 28.22 -5.53 0.14
CA ARG A 506 28.40 -4.77 -1.11
C ARG A 506 29.32 -5.55 -2.05
N LEU A 507 29.06 -5.42 -3.35
CA LEU A 507 29.85 -6.06 -4.38
C LEU A 507 31.22 -5.39 -4.49
N SER A 508 32.24 -6.18 -4.84
CA SER A 508 33.55 -5.61 -5.11
C SER A 508 33.55 -4.89 -6.46
N ASP A 509 34.47 -3.93 -6.62
CA ASP A 509 34.66 -3.20 -7.88
C ASP A 509 34.96 -4.16 -9.05
N VAL A 510 35.66 -5.27 -8.76
CA VAL A 510 35.97 -6.34 -9.73
C VAL A 510 34.70 -7.06 -10.17
N ASP A 511 33.85 -7.46 -9.23
CA ASP A 511 32.56 -8.12 -9.50
C ASP A 511 31.65 -7.24 -10.39
N ILE A 512 31.58 -5.94 -10.08
CA ILE A 512 30.81 -4.98 -10.86
C ILE A 512 31.39 -4.82 -12.27
N LEU A 513 32.71 -4.67 -12.38
CA LEU A 513 33.40 -4.51 -13.66
C LEU A 513 33.15 -5.71 -14.59
N GLU A 514 33.28 -6.93 -14.08
CA GLU A 514 33.06 -8.16 -14.84
C GLU A 514 31.64 -8.20 -15.42
N ARG A 515 30.63 -7.89 -14.61
CA ARG A 515 29.24 -7.88 -15.06
C ARG A 515 28.96 -6.77 -16.07
N ILE A 516 29.45 -5.56 -15.84
CA ILE A 516 29.26 -4.44 -16.77
C ILE A 516 29.93 -4.75 -18.12
N LYS A 517 31.17 -5.27 -18.12
CA LYS A 517 31.85 -5.67 -19.36
C LYS A 517 31.08 -6.73 -20.12
N TYR A 518 30.51 -7.70 -19.42
CA TYR A 518 29.65 -8.72 -20.03
C TYR A 518 28.43 -8.07 -20.71
N VAL A 519 27.70 -7.19 -20.03
CA VAL A 519 26.53 -6.50 -20.60
C VAL A 519 26.92 -5.62 -21.78
N CYS A 520 27.99 -4.82 -21.69
CA CYS A 520 28.47 -3.99 -22.79
C CYS A 520 28.85 -4.82 -24.02
N ALA A 521 29.42 -6.01 -23.83
CA ALA A 521 29.79 -6.90 -24.93
C ALA A 521 28.56 -7.51 -25.62
N GLN A 522 27.51 -7.88 -24.86
CA GLN A 522 26.26 -8.40 -25.41
C GLN A 522 25.49 -7.33 -26.20
N GLU A 523 25.48 -6.10 -25.69
CA GLU A 523 24.73 -4.98 -26.26
C GLU A 523 25.56 -4.14 -27.25
N GLN A 524 26.80 -4.52 -27.52
CA GLN A 524 27.73 -3.83 -28.43
C GLN A 524 27.87 -2.32 -28.15
N ILE A 525 27.93 -1.96 -26.86
CA ILE A 525 28.03 -0.56 -26.43
C ILE A 525 29.46 -0.06 -26.65
N ALA A 526 29.62 1.12 -27.24
CA ALA A 526 30.92 1.77 -27.37
C ALA A 526 31.40 2.30 -26.00
N THR A 527 32.53 1.78 -25.52
CA THR A 527 33.01 2.03 -24.14
C THR A 527 34.45 2.55 -24.09
N THR A 528 34.73 3.45 -23.14
CA THR A 528 36.08 3.90 -22.76
C THR A 528 36.48 3.31 -21.40
N GLU A 529 37.76 3.04 -21.15
CA GLU A 529 38.25 2.51 -19.85
C GLU A 529 37.82 3.40 -18.66
N LYS A 530 37.99 4.72 -18.79
CA LYS A 530 37.53 5.70 -17.79
C LYS A 530 36.01 5.68 -17.56
N GLY A 531 35.24 5.25 -18.55
CA GLY A 531 33.79 5.11 -18.41
C GLY A 531 33.41 3.97 -17.45
N PHE A 532 34.15 2.86 -17.46
CA PHE A 532 33.95 1.79 -16.49
C PHE A 532 34.31 2.23 -15.07
N GLU A 533 35.43 2.93 -14.90
CA GLU A 533 35.83 3.49 -13.61
C GLU A 533 34.78 4.47 -13.06
N ALA A 534 34.22 5.32 -13.94
CA ALA A 534 33.16 6.25 -13.57
C ALA A 534 31.89 5.52 -13.10
N ILE A 535 31.42 4.47 -13.80
CA ILE A 535 30.26 3.69 -13.32
C ILE A 535 30.56 3.03 -11.97
N ILE A 536 31.73 2.42 -11.80
CA ILE A 536 32.08 1.75 -10.53
C ILE A 536 32.08 2.76 -9.38
N PHE A 537 32.62 3.95 -9.62
CA PHE A 537 32.65 5.04 -8.65
C PHE A 537 31.24 5.52 -8.26
N THR A 538 30.31 5.59 -9.22
CA THR A 538 28.91 6.01 -8.96
C THR A 538 28.04 4.89 -8.39
N ALA A 539 28.38 3.62 -8.65
CA ALA A 539 27.61 2.45 -8.24
C ALA A 539 27.72 2.11 -6.75
N GLU A 540 28.85 2.42 -6.10
CA GLU A 540 29.08 2.14 -4.66
C GLU A 540 28.80 0.70 -4.20
N GLY A 541 29.10 -0.29 -5.04
CA GLY A 541 28.84 -1.70 -4.70
C GLY A 541 27.38 -2.15 -4.93
N ASP A 542 26.54 -1.31 -5.55
CA ASP A 542 25.16 -1.62 -5.97
C ASP A 542 25.12 -1.91 -7.48
N MET A 543 24.82 -3.16 -7.85
CA MET A 543 24.75 -3.57 -9.26
C MET A 543 23.57 -2.94 -10.00
N ARG A 544 22.44 -2.75 -9.31
CA ARG A 544 21.23 -2.17 -9.92
C ARG A 544 21.51 -0.73 -10.32
N ASN A 545 22.13 0.04 -9.43
CA ASN A 545 22.56 1.40 -9.71
C ASN A 545 23.58 1.44 -10.87
N ALA A 546 24.57 0.53 -10.86
CA ALA A 546 25.55 0.42 -11.94
C ALA A 546 24.90 0.22 -13.32
N LEU A 547 23.97 -0.73 -13.42
CA LEU A 547 23.25 -1.05 -14.66
C LEU A 547 22.31 0.09 -15.08
N ASN A 548 21.62 0.73 -14.14
CA ASN A 548 20.77 1.89 -14.43
C ASN A 548 21.58 3.07 -14.97
N ASN A 549 22.76 3.33 -14.40
CA ASN A 549 23.66 4.39 -14.86
C ASN A 549 24.24 4.07 -16.24
N LEU A 550 24.62 2.80 -16.48
CA LEU A 550 25.06 2.33 -17.79
C LEU A 550 23.98 2.58 -18.85
N GLN A 551 22.75 2.14 -18.58
CA GLN A 551 21.62 2.27 -19.48
C GLN A 551 21.30 3.74 -19.76
N SER A 552 21.23 4.56 -18.72
CA SER A 552 20.91 5.99 -18.84
C SER A 552 21.99 6.73 -19.64
N THR A 553 23.27 6.36 -19.45
CA THR A 553 24.38 6.92 -20.23
C THR A 553 24.33 6.50 -21.69
N HIS A 554 24.03 5.23 -21.97
CA HIS A 554 23.90 4.74 -23.33
C HIS A 554 22.69 5.36 -24.05
N ALA A 555 21.53 5.44 -23.38
CA ALA A 555 20.32 6.04 -23.94
C ALA A 555 20.49 7.55 -24.22
N GLY A 556 21.21 8.27 -23.35
CA GLY A 556 21.42 9.72 -23.51
C GLY A 556 22.51 10.08 -24.53
N PHE A 557 23.63 9.36 -24.53
CA PHE A 557 24.84 9.78 -25.26
C PHE A 557 25.42 8.72 -26.21
N GLY A 558 24.89 7.49 -26.22
CA GLY A 558 25.33 6.37 -27.06
C GLY A 558 26.66 5.73 -26.61
N THR A 559 27.65 6.54 -26.21
CA THR A 559 28.99 6.09 -25.80
C THR A 559 29.21 6.23 -24.29
N LEU A 560 29.81 5.20 -23.69
CA LEU A 560 30.20 5.21 -22.28
C LEU A 560 31.57 5.90 -22.09
N SER A 561 31.54 7.16 -21.65
CA SER A 561 32.70 7.93 -21.20
C SER A 561 32.50 8.43 -19.77
N ASP A 562 33.60 8.78 -19.09
CA ASP A 562 33.57 9.39 -17.75
C ASP A 562 32.74 10.67 -17.71
N THR A 563 32.94 11.56 -18.69
CA THR A 563 32.19 12.81 -18.81
C THR A 563 30.69 12.59 -18.95
N ASN A 564 30.27 11.58 -19.72
CA ASN A 564 28.86 11.29 -19.94
C ASN A 564 28.23 10.66 -18.70
N VAL A 565 28.94 9.74 -18.03
CA VAL A 565 28.44 9.10 -16.80
C VAL A 565 28.22 10.13 -15.70
N PHE A 566 29.20 11.00 -15.43
CA PHE A 566 29.05 12.02 -14.37
C PHE A 566 27.97 13.05 -14.69
N ARG A 567 27.75 13.37 -15.98
CA ARG A 567 26.65 14.25 -16.41
C ARG A 567 25.27 13.61 -16.20
N VAL A 568 25.13 12.31 -16.42
CA VAL A 568 23.86 11.60 -16.19
C VAL A 568 23.59 11.42 -14.69
N CYS A 569 24.61 11.08 -13.91
CA CYS A 569 24.47 10.90 -12.47
C CYS A 569 24.40 12.21 -11.68
N ASP A 570 24.61 13.36 -12.34
CA ASP A 570 24.68 14.70 -11.75
C ASP A 570 25.63 14.79 -10.55
N GLN A 571 26.81 14.16 -10.68
CA GLN A 571 27.84 14.16 -9.64
C GLN A 571 29.05 14.99 -10.05
N PRO A 572 29.67 15.73 -9.11
CA PRO A 572 30.86 16.50 -9.39
C PRO A 572 32.01 15.57 -9.79
N HIS A 573 32.77 15.97 -10.82
CA HIS A 573 33.88 15.17 -11.30
C HIS A 573 34.94 14.95 -10.19
N PRO A 574 35.34 13.70 -9.88
CA PRO A 574 36.25 13.39 -8.77
C PRO A 574 37.58 14.14 -8.83
N GLY A 575 38.06 14.44 -10.04
CA GLY A 575 39.28 15.22 -10.26
C GLY A 575 39.23 16.65 -9.68
N VAL A 576 38.07 17.32 -9.73
CA VAL A 576 37.92 18.68 -9.16
C VAL A 576 38.01 18.62 -7.65
N VAL A 577 37.28 17.68 -7.03
CA VAL A 577 37.29 17.43 -5.58
C VAL A 577 38.67 17.00 -5.08
N THR A 578 39.38 16.20 -5.88
CA THR A 578 40.77 15.82 -5.59
C THR A 578 41.68 17.04 -5.54
N GLY A 579 41.50 17.98 -6.47
CA GLY A 579 42.22 19.26 -6.48
C GLY A 579 41.92 20.08 -5.22
N ILE A 580 40.66 20.17 -4.80
CA ILE A 580 40.27 20.87 -3.57
C ILE A 580 40.95 20.25 -2.34
N LEU A 581 40.90 18.92 -2.21
CA LEU A 581 41.54 18.24 -1.07
C LEU A 581 43.06 18.41 -1.07
N GLN A 582 43.71 18.45 -2.23
CA GLN A 582 45.15 18.74 -2.33
C GLN A 582 45.49 20.16 -1.88
N ASP A 583 44.66 21.14 -2.22
CA ASP A 583 44.85 22.52 -1.75
C ASP A 583 44.62 22.61 -0.23
N CYS A 584 43.65 21.87 0.31
CA CYS A 584 43.47 21.75 1.75
C CYS A 584 44.68 21.12 2.46
N ILE A 585 45.33 20.11 1.86
CA ILE A 585 46.55 19.51 2.41
C ILE A 585 47.71 20.52 2.42
N LYS A 586 47.77 21.44 1.44
CA LYS A 586 48.76 22.52 1.40
C LYS A 586 48.43 23.68 2.36
N GLY A 587 47.21 23.72 2.89
CA GLY A 587 46.71 24.82 3.72
C GLY A 587 46.23 26.04 2.94
N ASP A 588 45.99 25.90 1.63
CA ASP A 588 45.54 26.98 0.76
C ASP A 588 44.00 27.05 0.73
N VAL A 589 43.44 27.81 1.67
CA VAL A 589 41.98 27.93 1.86
C VAL A 589 41.33 28.69 0.71
N ASP A 590 41.99 29.72 0.18
CA ASP A 590 41.41 30.63 -0.80
C ASP A 590 41.17 29.89 -2.13
N ASN A 591 42.19 29.19 -2.64
CA ASN A 591 42.06 28.38 -3.87
C ASN A 591 41.07 27.22 -3.71
N ALA A 592 41.03 26.59 -2.53
CA ALA A 592 40.08 25.52 -2.24
C ALA A 592 38.64 26.04 -2.25
N THR A 593 38.42 27.23 -1.70
CA THR A 593 37.09 27.87 -1.62
C THR A 593 36.61 28.33 -3.00
N GLU A 594 37.49 28.90 -3.83
CA GLU A 594 37.13 29.30 -5.21
C GLU A 594 36.68 28.10 -6.05
N LYS A 595 37.38 26.97 -5.95
CA LYS A 595 37.01 25.73 -6.64
C LYS A 595 35.67 25.17 -6.13
N LEU A 596 35.43 25.22 -4.82
CA LEU A 596 34.16 24.83 -4.21
C LEU A 596 33.01 25.74 -4.66
N ASP A 597 33.23 27.05 -4.69
CA ASP A 597 32.24 28.03 -5.14
C ASP A 597 31.87 27.78 -6.61
N SER A 598 32.84 27.38 -7.44
CA SER A 598 32.54 26.95 -8.81
C SER A 598 31.55 25.79 -8.83
N LEU A 599 31.76 24.74 -8.02
CA LEU A 599 30.85 23.60 -7.95
C LEU A 599 29.48 24.02 -7.41
N TYR A 600 29.45 24.89 -6.40
CA TYR A 600 28.20 25.39 -5.84
C TYR A 600 27.40 26.22 -6.87
N GLN A 601 28.07 27.03 -7.70
CA GLN A 601 27.45 27.80 -8.78
C GLN A 601 26.88 26.93 -9.92
N HIS A 602 27.44 25.74 -10.14
CA HIS A 602 26.87 24.76 -11.09
C HIS A 602 25.59 24.10 -10.56
N GLY A 603 25.18 24.38 -9.31
CA GLY A 603 23.92 23.91 -8.74
C GLY A 603 23.99 22.55 -8.05
N TYR A 604 25.19 22.00 -7.83
CA TYR A 604 25.34 20.75 -7.08
C TYR A 604 24.85 20.91 -5.64
N ALA A 605 24.07 19.94 -5.16
CA ALA A 605 23.59 19.95 -3.79
C ALA A 605 24.74 19.74 -2.80
N ALA A 606 24.67 20.40 -1.64
CA ALA A 606 25.68 20.30 -0.59
C ALA A 606 25.88 18.84 -0.10
N ALA A 607 24.81 18.04 -0.09
CA ALA A 607 24.86 16.63 0.28
C ALA A 607 25.71 15.80 -0.70
N ASP A 608 25.56 16.03 -2.01
CA ASP A 608 26.29 15.31 -3.05
C ASP A 608 27.77 15.70 -3.09
N LEU A 609 28.05 16.99 -2.87
CA LEU A 609 29.40 17.49 -2.69
C LEU A 609 30.08 16.76 -1.52
N ILE A 610 29.47 16.75 -0.33
CA ILE A 610 30.04 16.10 0.86
C ILE A 610 30.23 14.60 0.68
N ASN A 611 29.26 13.91 0.07
CA ASN A 611 29.40 12.49 -0.25
C ASN A 611 30.59 12.24 -1.18
N THR A 612 30.79 13.10 -2.18
CA THR A 612 31.96 13.00 -3.07
C THR A 612 33.26 13.33 -2.34
N PHE A 613 33.30 14.35 -1.48
CA PHE A 613 34.44 14.64 -0.63
C PHE A 613 34.84 13.44 0.23
N PHE A 614 33.87 12.76 0.84
CA PHE A 614 34.10 11.57 1.63
C PHE A 614 34.71 10.43 0.78
N LYS A 615 34.15 10.16 -0.40
CA LYS A 615 34.65 9.13 -1.33
C LYS A 615 36.09 9.41 -1.77
N VAL A 616 36.34 10.62 -2.25
CA VAL A 616 37.66 11.03 -2.76
C VAL A 616 38.68 11.06 -1.63
N CYS A 617 38.34 11.55 -0.44
CA CYS A 617 39.23 11.56 0.72
C CYS A 617 39.67 10.16 1.15
N LYS A 618 38.80 9.16 1.02
CA LYS A 618 39.13 7.76 1.32
C LYS A 618 40.20 7.22 0.37
N ALA A 619 40.06 7.51 -0.93
CA ALA A 619 40.97 7.08 -1.99
C ALA A 619 42.27 7.89 -2.08
N GLN A 620 42.26 9.15 -1.61
CA GLN A 620 43.40 10.06 -1.71
C GLN A 620 44.64 9.55 -0.97
N SER A 621 45.82 9.76 -1.56
CA SER A 621 47.10 9.48 -0.90
C SER A 621 47.46 10.60 0.08
N MET A 622 47.42 10.32 1.38
CA MET A 622 47.81 11.23 2.47
C MET A 622 48.16 10.42 3.74
N PRO A 623 48.89 10.99 4.72
CA PRO A 623 49.20 10.30 5.97
C PRO A 623 47.94 9.83 6.69
N GLU A 624 47.94 8.58 7.15
CA GLU A 624 46.76 7.94 7.75
C GLU A 624 46.13 8.71 8.93
N PRO A 625 46.92 9.30 9.87
CA PRO A 625 46.36 10.12 10.93
C PRO A 625 45.62 11.37 10.41
N LEU A 626 46.18 12.01 9.37
CA LEU A 626 45.57 13.18 8.75
C LEU A 626 44.31 12.80 7.97
N LYS A 627 44.34 11.66 7.27
CA LYS A 627 43.19 11.09 6.57
C LYS A 627 42.01 10.86 7.52
N LEU A 628 42.26 10.25 8.67
CA LEU A 628 41.24 9.98 9.67
C LEU A 628 40.66 11.29 10.25
N SER A 629 41.49 12.30 10.51
CA SER A 629 41.02 13.63 10.94
C SER A 629 40.16 14.32 9.87
N PHE A 630 40.54 14.21 8.60
CA PHE A 630 39.75 14.75 7.49
C PHE A 630 38.39 14.05 7.38
N ILE A 631 38.38 12.71 7.42
CA ILE A 631 37.15 11.91 7.40
C ILE A 631 36.24 12.29 8.58
N ARG A 632 36.79 12.53 9.77
CA ARG A 632 36.04 12.97 10.94
C ARG A 632 35.34 14.31 10.69
N GLU A 633 36.05 15.32 10.19
CA GLU A 633 35.46 16.64 9.92
C GLU A 633 34.44 16.61 8.79
N ILE A 634 34.70 15.85 7.72
CA ILE A 634 33.74 15.60 6.65
C ILE A 634 32.48 14.95 7.22
N GLY A 635 32.62 13.94 8.09
CA GLY A 635 31.49 13.26 8.74
C GLY A 635 30.67 14.17 9.64
N ILE A 636 31.30 15.02 10.46
CA ILE A 636 30.60 16.01 11.30
C ILE A 636 29.81 16.99 10.42
N THR A 637 30.42 17.45 9.33
CA THR A 637 29.77 18.37 8.39
C THR A 637 28.61 17.68 7.67
N HIS A 638 28.78 16.41 7.29
CA HIS A 638 27.71 15.62 6.68
C HIS A 638 26.49 15.53 7.60
N MET A 639 26.68 15.24 8.89
CA MET A 639 25.57 15.22 9.86
C MET A 639 24.84 16.56 9.93
N ARG A 640 25.57 17.69 9.98
CA ARG A 640 24.96 19.03 9.98
C ARG A 640 24.16 19.34 8.72
N VAL A 641 24.65 18.89 7.57
CA VAL A 641 23.93 19.05 6.29
C VAL A 641 22.66 18.21 6.26
N LEU A 642 22.68 17.00 6.82
CA LEU A 642 21.50 16.13 6.96
C LEU A 642 20.47 16.68 7.97
N GLU A 643 20.92 17.41 9.00
CA GLU A 643 20.05 18.15 9.93
C GLU A 643 19.37 19.37 9.30
N GLY A 644 19.71 19.70 8.05
CA GLY A 644 19.07 20.77 7.26
C GLY A 644 19.94 22.02 7.02
N MET A 645 21.16 22.07 7.57
CA MET A 645 22.07 23.21 7.37
C MET A 645 22.89 23.06 6.09
N GLN A 646 22.28 23.30 4.92
CA GLN A 646 22.88 23.07 3.60
C GLN A 646 23.58 24.28 2.97
N SER A 647 23.87 25.33 3.75
CA SER A 647 24.43 26.57 3.21
C SER A 647 25.88 26.42 2.75
N ASN A 648 26.28 27.20 1.74
CA ASN A 648 27.68 27.27 1.29
C ASN A 648 28.65 27.55 2.47
N LEU A 649 28.23 28.36 3.45
CA LEU A 649 29.01 28.64 4.66
C LEU A 649 29.43 27.36 5.42
N GLN A 650 28.58 26.31 5.45
CA GLN A 650 28.96 25.04 6.09
C GLN A 650 30.06 24.32 5.31
N LEU A 651 30.03 24.38 3.97
CA LEU A 651 31.03 23.78 3.09
C LEU A 651 32.35 24.54 3.14
N SER A 652 32.32 25.88 3.05
CA SER A 652 33.54 26.71 3.24
C SER A 652 34.11 26.52 4.64
N GLY A 653 33.26 26.42 5.66
CA GLY A 653 33.65 26.11 7.02
C GLY A 653 34.30 24.73 7.18
N LEU A 654 33.89 23.74 6.38
CA LEU A 654 34.55 22.44 6.31
C LEU A 654 35.97 22.60 5.74
N LEU A 655 36.14 23.27 4.59
CA LEU A 655 37.45 23.47 3.99
C LEU A 655 38.43 24.19 4.93
N ALA A 656 37.97 25.21 5.64
CA ALA A 656 38.77 25.92 6.63
C ALA A 656 39.23 24.98 7.76
N ARG A 657 38.36 24.09 8.27
CA ARG A 657 38.73 23.08 9.28
C ARG A 657 39.74 22.07 8.73
N LEU A 658 39.58 21.62 7.49
CA LEU A 658 40.54 20.71 6.86
C LEU A 658 41.92 21.35 6.69
N CYS A 659 41.99 22.60 6.25
CA CYS A 659 43.26 23.34 6.12
C CYS A 659 43.93 23.57 7.49
N ALA A 660 43.15 23.90 8.52
CA ALA A 660 43.66 24.06 9.87
C ALA A 660 44.27 22.76 10.44
N LEU A 661 43.72 21.60 10.08
CA LEU A 661 44.24 20.29 10.47
C LEU A 661 45.52 19.89 9.71
N ALA A 662 45.67 20.35 8.46
CA ALA A 662 46.86 20.11 7.64
C ALA A 662 48.03 21.05 8.01
N SER A 663 47.72 22.20 8.61
CA SER A 663 48.73 23.17 9.03
C SER A 663 49.53 22.61 10.22
N PRO A 664 50.88 22.55 10.15
CA PRO A 664 51.67 22.06 11.27
C PRO A 664 51.42 22.92 12.51
N SER A 665 51.27 22.25 13.66
CA SER A 665 51.02 22.84 14.98
C SER A 665 52.24 23.61 15.52
N GLU A 666 52.79 24.53 14.74
CA GLU A 666 53.85 25.46 15.11
C GLU A 666 53.37 26.88 14.80
N LYS A 667 52.46 27.38 15.63
CA LYS A 667 52.12 28.81 15.84
C LYS A 667 51.00 28.91 16.88
N LYS A 668 51.19 28.26 18.03
CA LYS A 668 50.43 28.54 19.25
C LYS A 668 51.40 28.98 20.33
#